data_AF-A0A8B7SEF4-F1
#
_entry.id   AF-A0A8B7SEF4-F1
#
_cell.length_a   1.000
_cell.length_b   1.000
_cell.length_c   1.000
_cell.angle_alpha   90.00
_cell.angle_beta   90.00
_cell.angle_gamma   90.00
#
_symmetry.space_group_name_H-M   'P 1'
#
loop_
_entity.id
_entity.type
_entity.pdbx_description
1 polymer ?
#
loop_
_entity_poly.entity_id
_entity_poly.type
_entity_poly.pdbx_seq_one_letter_code
_entity_poly.pdbx_strand_id
1 'polypeptide(L)'
;MLHHIPRFRCQCQHHTCGETCDRCCAGYNQRRWQPATWEKGNECEACNCHGHAIDCYYDPDVDRQQASLNSQGIYAGGGVCIDCQHNTAGVNCEKCAKGYYRPYGVPVDAPHGCIPCSCNPEHADDCEQGSGRCTCKPNFHGDNCEECAAGYYNFPFCLRCDCDWEGVLPEICDAHGRCLCRPGVEGPRCDACRTGFYSFPICQACQCSALGSYQTPCNPVTGQCECQPGITGRRCDRCLSGAYDFPHCQGASNSCDLAGTFDSSLGYCQCKLHVESPMCSICKPLYWNLAKENPNGCSGQGVSATLVEQSPPCVVVPPEYASVESMSWGTLASGHGVTYGNFPVGAKSYVRAARMRQVPGAEPAIKSHSMEELGGRLDQGESGSASSSGPMSVPRGENEIRIMLNVEKSSLSLFRAILRYSNPGTEAASGHITFYPSWANAGVAQSKEIIFLPSKEPAFVTVPGNGLADPFSLAPGTWIACIKAEGVLLDYLVLLPRDYYEASSLQLPVTEPCAHEGPSQANPQTASGFCKNSARSLVALYHKGALPCQCHPTGAVGHHCNPEGGQCLCQPGVIGRQCTRCQTGYYGFPHCKPCNCGRRLCEEMTGKCLCPPRTVRPQCEVCETHSFSFHPLAGCEGCNCSRSGTAAGAATPECDRDHGQCRCKPRITGRQCDLCASGFYHFPECLPCHCNRDGTKPGVCDPQTGACLCKFVDMMGWRLETGDGVDIPVSFNPGSSSMVADLQELPSTVHSASWVAPSSYLGDKVSSYGGYLTYQIKSFGLPGDMVLLEKMPDVQLTGQRMSVIYEELNNPRPDRLYHGRVQVVEQNFRHASSSAPVTREELMTVLSRLEDVRLRGLFFTETQRLTLSGVGLEEASDTGSGRRAHHVEMCACPPDYTGDSCQVGNSPIP
;
A
#
# COMPACT_ATOMS: atom_id res chain seq x y z
N MET A 1 -17.00 53.57 -81.71
CA MET A 1 -17.40 52.29 -81.09
C MET A 1 -16.23 51.80 -80.26
N LEU A 2 -16.44 51.45 -79.00
CA LEU A 2 -15.53 50.62 -78.20
C LEU A 2 -16.43 49.59 -77.53
N HIS A 3 -16.13 48.30 -77.69
CA HIS A 3 -17.00 47.24 -77.19
C HIS A 3 -16.98 47.23 -75.66
N HIS A 4 -18.17 47.27 -75.04
CA HIS A 4 -18.35 46.65 -73.73
C HIS A 4 -18.10 45.15 -73.89
N ILE A 5 -16.86 44.72 -73.66
CA ILE A 5 -16.57 43.31 -73.43
C ILE A 5 -17.24 42.97 -72.09
N PRO A 6 -18.23 42.05 -72.05
CA PRO A 6 -18.84 41.66 -70.79
C PRO A 6 -17.76 41.04 -69.90
N ARG A 7 -17.56 41.62 -68.72
CA ARG A 7 -16.66 41.06 -67.71
C ARG A 7 -17.35 39.84 -67.11
N PHE A 8 -17.08 38.66 -67.66
CA PHE A 8 -17.63 37.39 -67.21
C PHE A 8 -17.11 37.05 -65.81
N ARG A 9 -17.75 37.61 -64.78
CA ARG A 9 -17.55 37.24 -63.38
C ARG A 9 -18.16 35.87 -63.14
N CYS A 10 -17.40 34.97 -62.54
CA CYS A 10 -17.92 33.65 -62.18
C CYS A 10 -18.99 33.79 -61.08
N GLN A 11 -20.12 33.10 -61.25
CA GLN A 11 -21.06 32.85 -60.16
C GLN A 11 -20.58 31.60 -59.42
N CYS A 12 -19.69 31.81 -58.44
CA CYS A 12 -19.06 30.70 -57.72
C CYS A 12 -20.08 29.85 -56.96
N GLN A 13 -19.80 28.54 -56.92
CA GLN A 13 -20.57 27.51 -56.24
C GLN A 13 -19.60 26.66 -55.40
N HIS A 14 -20.08 25.61 -54.74
CA HIS A 14 -19.25 24.70 -53.94
C HIS A 14 -18.39 25.41 -52.87
N HIS A 15 -18.95 26.46 -52.26
CA HIS A 15 -18.29 27.32 -51.24
C HIS A 15 -16.92 27.91 -51.64
N THR A 16 -16.73 28.13 -52.96
CA THR A 16 -15.57 28.84 -53.51
C THR A 16 -15.82 30.35 -53.64
N CYS A 17 -14.76 31.14 -53.52
CA CYS A 17 -14.77 32.60 -53.53
C CYS A 17 -13.64 33.14 -54.44
N GLY A 18 -13.81 34.36 -54.96
CA GLY A 18 -12.87 35.04 -55.86
C GLY A 18 -13.55 35.58 -57.12
N GLU A 19 -12.83 36.27 -58.01
CA GLU A 19 -13.37 36.63 -59.33
C GLU A 19 -13.47 35.40 -60.25
N THR A 20 -12.63 34.39 -59.98
CA THR A 20 -12.45 33.14 -60.74
C THR A 20 -12.68 31.88 -59.90
N CYS A 21 -13.24 32.00 -58.69
CA CYS A 21 -13.49 30.89 -57.77
C CYS A 21 -12.20 30.14 -57.33
N ASP A 22 -11.10 30.88 -57.30
CA ASP A 22 -9.70 30.47 -57.12
C ASP A 22 -9.30 30.07 -55.69
N ARG A 23 -10.21 30.22 -54.71
CA ARG A 23 -10.00 29.85 -53.31
C ARG A 23 -11.30 29.45 -52.63
N CYS A 24 -11.19 28.86 -51.44
CA CYS A 24 -12.35 28.69 -50.56
C CYS A 24 -12.79 30.04 -49.96
N CYS A 25 -14.05 30.12 -49.53
CA CYS A 25 -14.55 31.25 -48.76
C CYS A 25 -14.03 31.22 -47.31
N ALA A 26 -14.08 32.38 -46.63
CA ALA A 26 -13.80 32.48 -45.20
C ALA A 26 -14.68 31.50 -44.40
N GLY A 27 -14.10 30.79 -43.43
CA GLY A 27 -14.72 29.69 -42.69
C GLY A 27 -14.75 28.32 -43.40
N TYR A 28 -14.37 28.23 -44.69
CA TYR A 28 -14.41 26.99 -45.49
C TYR A 28 -13.02 26.43 -45.83
N ASN A 29 -12.05 26.59 -44.92
CA ASN A 29 -10.66 26.17 -45.10
C ASN A 29 -10.33 24.86 -44.36
N GLN A 30 -11.29 23.96 -44.11
CA GLN A 30 -11.01 22.68 -43.44
C GLN A 30 -10.09 21.78 -44.29
N ARG A 31 -10.16 21.91 -45.63
CA ARG A 31 -9.23 21.27 -46.57
C ARG A 31 -8.62 22.31 -47.51
N ARG A 32 -7.49 21.93 -48.11
CA ARG A 32 -6.90 22.65 -49.24
C ARG A 32 -7.88 22.69 -50.43
N TRP A 33 -8.14 23.89 -50.95
CA TRP A 33 -8.89 24.13 -52.19
C TRP A 33 -8.36 23.27 -53.35
N GLN A 34 -9.28 22.77 -54.19
CA GLN A 34 -8.99 22.06 -55.43
C GLN A 34 -10.01 22.43 -56.51
N PRO A 35 -9.65 22.48 -57.80
CA PRO A 35 -10.60 22.73 -58.87
C PRO A 35 -11.57 21.55 -59.03
N ALA A 36 -12.82 21.85 -59.41
CA ALA A 36 -13.84 20.84 -59.69
C ALA A 36 -13.49 19.96 -60.90
N THR A 37 -14.00 18.73 -60.90
CA THR A 37 -13.84 17.73 -61.95
C THR A 37 -15.19 17.18 -62.40
N TRP A 38 -15.23 16.45 -63.51
CA TRP A 38 -16.47 15.88 -64.06
C TRP A 38 -17.07 14.75 -63.20
N GLU A 39 -16.28 14.12 -62.32
CA GLU A 39 -16.76 13.14 -61.33
C GLU A 39 -17.00 13.73 -59.93
N LYS A 40 -16.27 14.79 -59.55
CA LYS A 40 -16.24 15.33 -58.18
C LYS A 40 -16.20 16.85 -58.18
N GLY A 41 -17.17 17.45 -57.49
CA GLY A 41 -17.30 18.92 -57.37
C GLY A 41 -16.18 19.61 -56.59
N ASN A 42 -15.40 18.86 -55.79
CA ASN A 42 -14.28 19.34 -54.96
C ASN A 42 -14.64 20.58 -54.12
N GLU A 43 -15.75 20.45 -53.39
CA GLU A 43 -16.33 21.49 -52.55
C GLU A 43 -15.47 21.83 -51.33
N CYS A 44 -15.41 23.12 -51.01
CA CYS A 44 -14.71 23.62 -49.83
C CYS A 44 -15.48 23.26 -48.56
N GLU A 45 -14.80 22.65 -47.59
CA GLU A 45 -15.41 22.13 -46.36
C GLU A 45 -15.31 23.15 -45.22
N ALA A 46 -16.44 23.38 -44.54
CA ALA A 46 -16.54 24.27 -43.39
C ALA A 46 -15.67 23.79 -42.21
N CYS A 47 -14.91 24.70 -41.62
CA CYS A 47 -14.17 24.45 -40.39
C CYS A 47 -15.10 24.28 -39.20
N ASN A 48 -14.73 23.40 -38.27
CA ASN A 48 -15.42 23.29 -36.99
C ASN A 48 -14.67 24.09 -35.92
N CYS A 49 -15.22 25.22 -35.53
CA CYS A 49 -14.69 26.05 -34.45
C CYS A 49 -15.58 26.02 -33.19
N HIS A 50 -16.44 25.00 -33.07
CA HIS A 50 -17.42 24.85 -31.97
C HIS A 50 -18.25 26.13 -31.69
N GLY A 51 -18.55 26.93 -32.72
CA GLY A 51 -19.28 28.20 -32.57
C GLY A 51 -18.48 29.37 -31.96
N HIS A 52 -17.19 29.17 -31.63
CA HIS A 52 -16.33 30.17 -30.99
C HIS A 52 -15.49 31.00 -31.98
N ALA A 53 -15.37 30.58 -33.24
CA ALA A 53 -14.80 31.39 -34.32
C ALA A 53 -15.61 31.21 -35.61
N ILE A 54 -15.52 32.21 -36.48
CA ILE A 54 -16.25 32.28 -37.76
C ILE A 54 -15.33 32.01 -38.95
N ASP A 55 -14.02 32.23 -38.80
CA ASP A 55 -13.01 32.04 -39.85
C ASP A 55 -11.86 31.14 -39.38
N CYS A 56 -11.13 30.61 -40.36
CA CYS A 56 -10.07 29.62 -40.18
C CYS A 56 -9.11 29.65 -41.38
N TYR A 57 -7.89 29.15 -41.19
CA TYR A 57 -6.96 28.86 -42.30
C TYR A 57 -6.64 27.36 -42.35
N TYR A 58 -6.15 26.89 -43.51
CA TYR A 58 -5.70 25.51 -43.68
C TYR A 58 -4.21 25.37 -43.34
N ASP A 59 -3.88 24.49 -42.40
CA ASP A 59 -2.51 24.11 -42.04
C ASP A 59 -2.19 22.65 -42.43
N PRO A 60 -1.12 22.41 -43.22
CA PRO A 60 -0.78 21.07 -43.74
C PRO A 60 -0.03 20.17 -42.76
N ASP A 61 0.44 20.68 -41.61
CA ASP A 61 1.02 19.90 -40.52
C ASP A 61 -0.07 19.49 -39.52
N VAL A 62 -1.10 20.31 -39.30
CA VAL A 62 -2.33 19.96 -38.54
C VAL A 62 -3.12 18.86 -39.25
N ASP A 63 -3.28 18.96 -40.57
CA ASP A 63 -3.92 17.93 -41.41
C ASP A 63 -3.19 16.58 -41.30
N ARG A 64 -1.85 16.60 -41.40
CA ARG A 64 -1.01 15.39 -41.27
C ARG A 64 -1.01 14.78 -39.87
N GLN A 65 -1.24 15.60 -38.84
CA GLN A 65 -1.37 15.14 -37.45
C GLN A 65 -2.80 14.68 -37.11
N GLN A 66 -3.77 14.86 -38.02
CA GLN A 66 -5.20 14.69 -37.75
C GLN A 66 -5.64 15.48 -36.51
N ALA A 67 -5.14 16.71 -36.37
CA ALA A 67 -5.32 17.53 -35.16
C ALA A 67 -6.47 18.54 -35.25
N SER A 68 -7.13 18.67 -36.42
CA SER A 68 -8.35 19.47 -36.59
C SER A 68 -9.58 18.58 -36.77
N LEU A 69 -10.65 18.94 -36.06
CA LEU A 69 -11.99 18.39 -36.21
C LEU A 69 -12.71 19.05 -37.40
N ASN A 70 -13.41 18.26 -38.23
CA ASN A 70 -14.29 18.78 -39.26
C ASN A 70 -15.73 19.02 -38.74
N SER A 71 -16.59 19.55 -39.61
CA SER A 71 -18.01 19.83 -39.32
C SER A 71 -18.84 18.58 -38.98
N GLN A 72 -18.33 17.37 -39.24
CA GLN A 72 -18.96 16.09 -38.89
C GLN A 72 -18.44 15.50 -37.57
N GLY A 73 -17.57 16.22 -36.84
CA GLY A 73 -16.98 15.73 -35.59
C GLY A 73 -15.84 14.72 -35.78
N ILE A 74 -15.25 14.64 -36.97
CA ILE A 74 -14.19 13.69 -37.33
C ILE A 74 -12.85 14.44 -37.43
N TYR A 75 -11.78 13.84 -36.88
CA TYR A 75 -10.42 14.36 -37.00
C TYR A 75 -9.85 14.16 -38.43
N ALA A 76 -10.15 15.11 -39.30
CA ALA A 76 -9.81 15.11 -40.72
C ALA A 76 -9.73 16.54 -41.27
N GLY A 77 -8.70 16.83 -42.06
CA GLY A 77 -8.44 18.19 -42.56
C GLY A 77 -7.53 18.99 -41.62
N GLY A 78 -7.17 20.19 -42.07
CA GLY A 78 -6.18 21.07 -41.44
C GLY A 78 -6.74 22.42 -41.00
N GLY A 79 -8.05 22.56 -40.83
CA GLY A 79 -8.66 23.85 -40.46
C GLY A 79 -8.24 24.29 -39.07
N VAL A 80 -7.52 25.41 -38.96
CA VAL A 80 -7.16 26.06 -37.69
C VAL A 80 -8.00 27.32 -37.53
N CYS A 81 -8.80 27.35 -36.48
CA CYS A 81 -9.66 28.48 -36.15
C CYS A 81 -8.84 29.69 -35.68
N ILE A 82 -9.28 30.89 -36.05
CA ILE A 82 -8.63 32.16 -35.67
C ILE A 82 -9.58 33.04 -34.85
N ASP A 83 -9.00 33.85 -33.97
CA ASP A 83 -9.73 34.75 -33.05
C ASP A 83 -10.83 34.05 -32.24
N CYS A 84 -10.49 32.90 -31.63
CA CYS A 84 -11.36 32.15 -30.72
C CYS A 84 -11.97 33.04 -29.63
N GLN A 85 -13.29 33.20 -29.67
CA GLN A 85 -14.06 34.03 -28.74
C GLN A 85 -14.43 33.24 -27.48
N HIS A 86 -15.29 33.83 -26.62
CA HIS A 86 -15.84 33.14 -25.44
C HIS A 86 -14.77 32.58 -24.45
N ASN A 87 -13.58 33.19 -24.42
CA ASN A 87 -12.42 32.76 -23.63
C ASN A 87 -11.93 31.33 -23.97
N THR A 88 -12.08 30.91 -25.22
CA THR A 88 -11.62 29.60 -25.71
C THR A 88 -10.25 29.66 -26.40
N ALA A 89 -9.63 28.49 -26.56
CA ALA A 89 -8.34 28.31 -27.23
C ALA A 89 -8.20 26.89 -27.79
N GLY A 90 -7.32 26.69 -28.78
CA GLY A 90 -7.08 25.38 -29.39
C GLY A 90 -7.10 25.44 -30.92
N VAL A 91 -7.06 24.29 -31.58
CA VAL A 91 -7.13 24.19 -33.06
C VAL A 91 -8.55 24.45 -33.55
N ASN A 92 -9.54 23.95 -32.80
CA ASN A 92 -10.96 24.06 -33.06
C ASN A 92 -11.65 24.97 -32.02
N CYS A 93 -10.88 25.78 -31.29
CA CYS A 93 -11.33 26.51 -30.08
C CYS A 93 -11.87 25.57 -28.97
N GLU A 94 -11.35 24.34 -28.89
CA GLU A 94 -11.93 23.25 -28.09
C GLU A 94 -11.60 23.29 -26.59
N LYS A 95 -10.61 24.09 -26.16
CA LYS A 95 -10.19 24.27 -24.76
C LYS A 95 -10.56 25.68 -24.28
N CYS A 96 -10.34 25.95 -22.99
CA CYS A 96 -10.35 27.32 -22.49
C CYS A 96 -8.97 27.97 -22.64
N ALA A 97 -8.96 29.30 -22.73
CA ALA A 97 -7.75 30.11 -22.62
C ALA A 97 -7.17 30.02 -21.19
N LYS A 98 -5.88 30.33 -21.04
CA LYS A 98 -5.22 30.35 -19.72
C LYS A 98 -5.95 31.27 -18.74
N GLY A 99 -6.11 30.83 -17.49
CA GLY A 99 -6.89 31.56 -16.48
C GLY A 99 -8.40 31.35 -16.58
N TYR A 100 -8.86 30.44 -17.45
CA TYR A 100 -10.25 30.00 -17.55
C TYR A 100 -10.31 28.46 -17.57
N TYR A 101 -11.38 27.90 -17.00
CA TYR A 101 -11.67 26.47 -17.05
C TYR A 101 -13.07 26.19 -17.57
N ARG A 102 -13.24 25.05 -18.24
CA ARG A 102 -14.56 24.51 -18.57
C ARG A 102 -14.95 23.53 -17.45
N PRO A 103 -16.03 23.76 -16.68
CA PRO A 103 -16.46 22.83 -15.64
C PRO A 103 -16.86 21.47 -16.22
N TYR A 104 -16.78 20.40 -15.40
CA TYR A 104 -17.23 19.08 -15.83
C TYR A 104 -18.71 19.11 -16.25
N GLY A 105 -19.02 18.46 -17.38
CA GLY A 105 -20.37 18.42 -17.96
C GLY A 105 -20.77 19.61 -18.84
N VAL A 106 -20.00 20.70 -18.86
CA VAL A 106 -20.27 21.85 -19.73
C VAL A 106 -19.83 21.56 -21.18
N PRO A 107 -20.69 21.77 -22.20
CA PRO A 107 -20.33 21.52 -23.60
C PRO A 107 -19.16 22.35 -24.11
N VAL A 108 -18.46 21.84 -25.12
CA VAL A 108 -17.28 22.50 -25.73
C VAL A 108 -17.68 23.80 -26.42
N ASP A 109 -18.83 23.79 -27.09
CA ASP A 109 -19.47 24.85 -27.88
C ASP A 109 -20.24 25.89 -27.05
N ALA A 110 -20.36 25.71 -25.73
CA ALA A 110 -21.11 26.62 -24.86
C ALA A 110 -20.50 28.04 -24.83
N PRO A 111 -21.19 29.11 -25.28
CA PRO A 111 -20.63 30.48 -25.39
C PRO A 111 -20.17 31.14 -24.10
N HIS A 112 -20.54 30.59 -22.94
CA HIS A 112 -20.08 31.02 -21.61
C HIS A 112 -19.49 29.85 -20.80
N GLY A 113 -19.10 28.76 -21.47
CA GLY A 113 -18.64 27.54 -20.82
C GLY A 113 -17.24 27.62 -20.22
N CYS A 114 -16.41 28.57 -20.67
CA CYS A 114 -15.12 28.88 -20.07
C CYS A 114 -15.27 29.98 -19.02
N ILE A 115 -15.31 29.58 -17.75
CA ILE A 115 -15.44 30.50 -16.60
C ILE A 115 -14.05 30.80 -16.01
N PRO A 116 -13.82 32.01 -15.47
CA PRO A 116 -12.51 32.40 -14.96
C PRO A 116 -12.11 31.57 -13.75
N CYS A 117 -10.82 31.24 -13.65
CA CYS A 117 -10.23 30.63 -12.47
C CYS A 117 -10.39 31.58 -11.26
N SER A 118 -10.94 31.10 -10.14
CA SER A 118 -11.08 31.86 -8.89
C SER A 118 -9.76 31.97 -8.09
N CYS A 119 -8.62 31.93 -8.78
CA CYS A 119 -7.29 31.80 -8.21
C CYS A 119 -6.59 33.16 -8.13
N ASN A 120 -5.83 33.41 -7.06
CA ASN A 120 -4.94 34.56 -7.01
C ASN A 120 -3.73 34.32 -7.95
N PRO A 121 -3.51 35.13 -9.01
CA PRO A 121 -2.39 34.94 -9.94
C PRO A 121 -1.01 35.15 -9.30
N GLU A 122 -0.93 35.78 -8.13
CA GLU A 122 0.31 35.84 -7.35
C GLU A 122 0.64 34.48 -6.70
N HIS A 123 -0.37 33.67 -6.34
CA HIS A 123 -0.21 32.41 -5.58
C HIS A 123 -0.33 31.15 -6.45
N ALA A 124 -1.05 31.22 -7.57
CA ALA A 124 -1.32 30.11 -8.48
C ALA A 124 -0.81 30.42 -9.90
N ASP A 125 -0.48 29.39 -10.67
CA ASP A 125 -0.03 29.54 -12.06
C ASP A 125 -1.17 29.41 -13.08
N ASP A 126 -2.20 28.60 -12.81
CA ASP A 126 -3.42 28.38 -13.62
C ASP A 126 -4.48 27.67 -12.75
N CYS A 127 -5.58 27.16 -13.34
CA CYS A 127 -6.46 26.20 -12.68
C CYS A 127 -6.77 24.94 -13.51
N GLU A 128 -7.14 23.85 -12.83
CA GLU A 128 -7.43 22.56 -13.42
C GLU A 128 -8.75 22.58 -14.22
N GLN A 129 -8.69 22.10 -15.47
CA GLN A 129 -9.87 21.96 -16.33
C GLN A 129 -10.86 20.97 -15.72
N GLY A 130 -12.15 21.30 -15.72
CA GLY A 130 -13.21 20.51 -15.10
C GLY A 130 -13.50 20.87 -13.64
N SER A 131 -12.48 20.93 -12.78
CA SER A 131 -12.64 21.16 -11.33
C SER A 131 -12.55 22.63 -10.92
N GLY A 132 -11.78 23.45 -11.65
CA GLY A 132 -11.47 24.83 -11.25
C GLY A 132 -10.43 24.97 -10.15
N ARG A 133 -9.88 23.85 -9.64
CA ARG A 133 -8.91 23.84 -8.54
C ARG A 133 -7.61 24.55 -8.95
N CYS A 134 -7.09 25.41 -8.09
CA CYS A 134 -5.92 26.22 -8.42
C CYS A 134 -4.62 25.42 -8.39
N THR A 135 -3.77 25.58 -9.40
CA THR A 135 -2.44 24.96 -9.41
C THR A 135 -1.45 25.87 -8.67
N CYS A 136 -1.33 25.65 -7.36
CA CYS A 136 -0.54 26.50 -6.47
C CYS A 136 0.96 26.47 -6.77
N LYS A 137 1.59 27.64 -6.63
CA LYS A 137 3.05 27.78 -6.65
C LYS A 137 3.65 27.10 -5.40
N PRO A 138 4.92 26.65 -5.41
CA PRO A 138 5.45 25.70 -4.41
C PRO A 138 5.44 26.13 -2.94
N ASN A 139 5.22 27.42 -2.64
CA ASN A 139 5.11 27.97 -1.29
C ASN A 139 3.66 28.13 -0.80
N PHE A 140 2.64 27.77 -1.59
CA PHE A 140 1.22 27.87 -1.27
C PHE A 140 0.51 26.51 -1.25
N HIS A 141 -0.59 26.42 -0.51
CA HIS A 141 -1.41 25.22 -0.35
C HIS A 141 -2.91 25.58 -0.20
N GLY A 142 -3.77 24.57 -0.11
CA GLY A 142 -5.23 24.68 -0.19
C GLY A 142 -5.75 24.46 -1.62
N ASP A 143 -7.06 24.56 -1.82
CA ASP A 143 -7.71 24.34 -3.13
C ASP A 143 -7.76 25.62 -3.98
N ASN A 144 -7.61 26.78 -3.35
CA ASN A 144 -7.58 28.12 -3.96
C ASN A 144 -6.21 28.82 -3.77
N CYS A 145 -5.23 28.15 -3.17
CA CYS A 145 -3.93 28.69 -2.78
C CYS A 145 -4.05 29.79 -1.68
N GLU A 146 -4.92 29.51 -0.72
CA GLU A 146 -5.29 30.34 0.43
C GLU A 146 -4.43 30.09 1.69
N GLU A 147 -3.60 29.05 1.69
CA GLU A 147 -2.67 28.72 2.78
C GLU A 147 -1.20 28.75 2.31
N CYS A 148 -0.26 28.76 3.25
CA CYS A 148 1.16 28.51 2.95
C CYS A 148 1.44 27.00 2.97
N ALA A 149 2.32 26.53 2.10
CA ALA A 149 2.81 25.16 2.12
C ALA A 149 3.66 24.89 3.39
N ALA A 150 3.74 23.63 3.83
CA ALA A 150 4.55 23.24 5.00
C ALA A 150 6.00 23.74 4.89
N GLY A 151 6.52 24.37 5.95
CA GLY A 151 7.81 25.06 5.93
C GLY A 151 7.78 26.50 5.40
N TYR A 152 6.60 27.06 5.13
CA TYR A 152 6.39 28.47 4.78
C TYR A 152 5.35 29.13 5.71
N TYR A 153 5.49 30.43 5.95
CA TYR A 153 4.68 31.19 6.90
C TYR A 153 4.38 32.62 6.42
N ASN A 154 3.53 33.37 7.14
CA ASN A 154 3.17 34.75 6.81
C ASN A 154 2.49 34.91 5.42
N PHE A 155 1.31 34.31 5.28
CA PHE A 155 0.38 34.58 4.18
C PHE A 155 0.00 36.09 4.16
N PRO A 156 -0.14 36.74 2.99
CA PRO A 156 -0.15 36.19 1.62
C PRO A 156 1.24 35.98 0.99
N PHE A 157 2.34 36.31 1.67
CA PHE A 157 3.67 36.27 1.04
C PHE A 157 4.33 34.89 1.10
N CYS A 158 3.92 34.04 2.06
CA CYS A 158 4.41 32.68 2.26
C CYS A 158 5.94 32.57 2.12
N LEU A 159 6.62 33.18 3.10
CA LEU A 159 8.07 33.22 3.24
C LEU A 159 8.56 31.87 3.79
N ARG A 160 9.71 31.38 3.34
CA ARG A 160 10.27 30.12 3.86
C ARG A 160 10.73 30.31 5.30
N CYS A 161 10.35 29.40 6.20
CA CYS A 161 10.82 29.39 7.57
C CYS A 161 12.35 29.18 7.65
N ASP A 162 13.02 29.88 8.56
CA ASP A 162 14.47 29.76 8.77
C ASP A 162 14.80 28.75 9.88
N CYS A 163 14.36 27.51 9.68
CA CYS A 163 14.58 26.39 10.60
C CYS A 163 15.66 25.44 10.09
N ASP A 164 16.35 24.76 11.00
CA ASP A 164 17.10 23.56 10.68
C ASP A 164 16.14 22.38 10.47
N TRP A 165 16.18 21.77 9.29
CA TRP A 165 15.24 20.73 8.88
C TRP A 165 15.42 19.39 9.62
N GLU A 166 16.59 19.15 10.24
CA GLU A 166 16.83 17.95 11.04
C GLU A 166 16.21 18.09 12.45
N GLY A 167 16.15 19.32 12.96
CA GLY A 167 15.69 19.65 14.30
C GLY A 167 14.18 19.84 14.47
N VAL A 168 13.39 19.89 13.39
CA VAL A 168 11.95 20.21 13.40
C VAL A 168 11.00 19.05 13.10
N LEU A 169 9.77 19.16 13.59
CA LEU A 169 8.63 18.29 13.28
C LEU A 169 8.17 18.43 11.81
N PRO A 170 7.33 17.53 11.26
CA PRO A 170 6.94 17.55 9.85
C PRO A 170 6.22 18.83 9.37
N GLU A 171 5.56 19.55 10.28
CA GLU A 171 4.93 20.86 10.03
C GLU A 171 5.96 22.00 9.92
N ILE A 172 7.20 21.76 10.35
CA ILE A 172 8.39 22.64 10.35
C ILE A 172 8.26 23.88 11.25
N CYS A 173 7.22 24.68 11.09
CA CYS A 173 7.04 25.97 11.73
C CYS A 173 5.56 26.33 11.91
N ASP A 174 5.24 27.20 12.86
CA ASP A 174 3.89 27.77 12.98
C ASP A 174 3.65 28.93 11.97
N ALA A 175 2.41 29.42 11.89
CA ALA A 175 2.03 30.51 10.99
C ALA A 175 2.80 31.84 11.24
N HIS A 176 3.47 31.98 12.38
CA HIS A 176 4.33 33.12 12.73
C HIS A 176 5.81 32.88 12.40
N GLY A 177 6.15 31.71 11.82
CA GLY A 177 7.52 31.33 11.45
C GLY A 177 8.34 30.76 12.60
N ARG A 178 7.73 30.43 13.74
CA ARG A 178 8.43 29.85 14.89
C ARG A 178 8.64 28.35 14.65
N CYS A 179 9.90 27.92 14.67
CA CYS A 179 10.27 26.53 14.37
C CYS A 179 9.74 25.55 15.43
N LEU A 180 9.15 24.44 14.96
CA LEU A 180 8.50 23.44 15.80
C LEU A 180 9.50 22.33 16.16
N CYS A 181 10.33 22.58 17.17
CA CYS A 181 11.46 21.71 17.51
C CYS A 181 11.05 20.30 17.98
N ARG A 182 11.82 19.30 17.60
CA ARG A 182 11.71 17.91 18.07
C ARG A 182 11.99 17.81 19.58
N PRO A 183 11.45 16.79 20.29
CA PRO A 183 11.80 16.52 21.68
C PRO A 183 13.31 16.38 21.88
N GLY A 184 13.87 17.12 22.86
CA GLY A 184 15.32 17.16 23.12
C GLY A 184 16.11 18.20 22.32
N VAL A 185 15.48 18.88 21.34
CA VAL A 185 16.06 20.00 20.59
C VAL A 185 15.63 21.34 21.22
N GLU A 186 16.45 22.39 21.09
CA GLU A 186 16.10 23.78 21.41
C GLU A 186 16.79 24.79 20.47
N GLY A 187 16.62 26.08 20.74
CA GLY A 187 17.08 27.18 19.87
C GLY A 187 15.95 27.70 18.95
N PRO A 188 16.02 28.98 18.52
CA PRO A 188 14.96 29.62 17.73
C PRO A 188 14.79 29.00 16.33
N ARG A 189 15.85 28.36 15.81
CA ARG A 189 15.89 27.67 14.52
C ARG A 189 15.88 26.14 14.70
N CYS A 190 15.75 25.65 15.94
CA CYS A 190 15.89 24.24 16.31
C CYS A 190 17.25 23.62 15.92
N ASP A 191 18.34 24.39 16.04
CA ASP A 191 19.69 24.08 15.60
C ASP A 191 20.65 23.63 16.73
N ALA A 192 20.13 23.43 17.95
CA ALA A 192 20.91 23.01 19.12
C ALA A 192 20.22 21.91 19.94
N CYS A 193 21.01 21.10 20.65
CA CYS A 193 20.44 20.21 21.66
C CYS A 193 20.09 20.94 22.94
N ARG A 194 18.99 20.53 23.56
CA ARG A 194 18.53 21.07 24.83
C ARG A 194 19.56 20.84 25.93
N THR A 195 19.72 21.79 26.83
CA THR A 195 20.56 21.62 28.03
C THR A 195 20.23 20.29 28.74
N GLY A 196 21.24 19.43 28.91
CA GLY A 196 21.07 18.04 29.37
C GLY A 196 20.93 16.99 28.27
N PHE A 197 21.07 17.37 27.00
CA PHE A 197 21.13 16.52 25.81
C PHE A 197 22.36 16.89 24.97
N TYR A 198 22.79 15.98 24.09
CA TYR A 198 23.97 16.16 23.22
C TYR A 198 23.80 15.49 21.86
N SER A 199 24.72 15.77 20.92
CA SER A 199 24.80 15.17 19.57
C SER A 199 23.69 15.61 18.61
N PHE A 200 23.61 16.92 18.32
CA PHE A 200 22.72 17.45 17.28
C PHE A 200 23.00 16.78 15.92
N PRO A 201 21.97 16.45 15.11
CA PRO A 201 20.55 16.73 15.31
C PRO A 201 19.78 15.75 16.21
N ILE A 202 20.29 14.53 16.40
CA ILE A 202 19.60 13.48 17.14
C ILE A 202 19.96 13.59 18.63
N CYS A 203 19.37 14.58 19.28
CA CYS A 203 19.72 14.98 20.64
C CYS A 203 19.42 13.87 21.68
N GLN A 204 20.49 13.22 22.15
CA GLN A 204 20.44 12.14 23.13
C GLN A 204 20.58 12.70 24.56
N ALA A 205 19.78 12.23 25.50
CA ALA A 205 19.88 12.64 26.90
C ALA A 205 21.23 12.27 27.52
N CYS A 206 21.83 13.21 28.25
CA CYS A 206 23.02 13.00 29.06
C CYS A 206 22.76 11.91 30.10
N GLN A 207 23.64 10.91 30.16
CA GLN A 207 23.53 9.75 31.03
C GLN A 207 24.72 9.69 32.00
N CYS A 208 25.00 10.82 32.65
CA CYS A 208 26.07 10.93 33.63
C CYS A 208 25.72 10.17 34.91
N SER A 209 26.65 9.34 35.39
CA SER A 209 26.52 8.64 36.67
C SER A 209 26.51 9.64 37.82
N ALA A 210 25.40 9.69 38.57
CA ALA A 210 25.27 10.55 39.74
C ALA A 210 26.24 10.18 40.88
N LEU A 211 26.90 9.01 40.81
CA LEU A 211 27.91 8.56 41.77
C LEU A 211 29.35 8.77 41.28
N GLY A 212 29.57 8.87 39.96
CA GLY A 212 30.91 8.92 39.35
C GLY A 212 31.23 10.21 38.58
N SER A 213 30.24 11.07 38.35
CA SER A 213 30.39 12.39 37.72
C SER A 213 30.38 13.50 38.78
N TYR A 214 30.95 14.66 38.47
CA TYR A 214 30.78 15.89 39.27
C TYR A 214 29.47 16.61 38.99
N GLN A 215 28.92 16.46 37.78
CA GLN A 215 27.71 17.15 37.30
C GLN A 215 26.81 16.22 36.46
N THR A 216 25.53 16.57 36.32
CA THR A 216 24.56 15.82 35.49
C THR A 216 24.45 16.29 34.03
N PRO A 217 24.66 17.58 33.66
CA PRO A 217 24.83 17.95 32.26
C PRO A 217 26.16 17.41 31.73
N CYS A 218 26.15 17.02 30.45
CA CYS A 218 27.31 16.57 29.69
C CYS A 218 27.63 17.57 28.57
N ASN A 219 28.81 17.46 27.98
CA ASN A 219 29.18 18.30 26.83
C ASN A 219 28.15 18.13 25.68
N PRO A 220 27.56 19.20 25.13
CA PRO A 220 26.45 19.11 24.16
C PRO A 220 26.84 18.57 22.77
N VAL A 221 28.14 18.41 22.48
CA VAL A 221 28.63 17.80 21.25
C VAL A 221 29.10 16.36 21.52
N THR A 222 30.03 16.17 22.45
CA THR A 222 30.69 14.87 22.67
C THR A 222 29.93 13.95 23.63
N GLY A 223 28.94 14.48 24.36
CA GLY A 223 28.19 13.75 25.38
C GLY A 223 29.03 13.31 26.58
N GLN A 224 30.25 13.86 26.76
CA GLN A 224 31.16 13.51 27.85
C GLN A 224 30.75 14.16 29.17
N CYS A 225 30.70 13.35 30.22
CA CYS A 225 30.49 13.75 31.62
C CYS A 225 31.83 14.02 32.33
N GLU A 226 31.82 14.82 33.39
CA GLU A 226 33.02 15.23 34.12
C GLU A 226 33.33 14.23 35.26
N CYS A 227 34.28 13.31 35.04
CA CYS A 227 34.44 12.14 35.91
C CYS A 227 35.31 12.38 37.15
N GLN A 228 34.93 11.73 38.26
CA GLN A 228 35.69 11.69 39.50
C GLN A 228 36.95 10.80 39.39
N PRO A 229 37.99 11.01 40.22
CA PRO A 229 39.25 10.27 40.13
C PRO A 229 39.10 8.74 40.22
N GLY A 230 39.81 8.01 39.36
CA GLY A 230 39.73 6.55 39.27
C GLY A 230 38.50 6.01 38.51
N ILE A 231 37.52 6.87 38.21
CA ILE A 231 36.34 6.55 37.40
C ILE A 231 36.54 7.11 35.98
N THR A 232 36.00 6.42 34.97
CA THR A 232 36.18 6.75 33.56
C THR A 232 34.96 6.38 32.70
N GLY A 233 35.12 6.47 31.38
CA GLY A 233 34.06 6.28 30.39
C GLY A 233 33.22 7.55 30.19
N ARG A 234 32.49 7.61 29.07
CA ARG A 234 31.73 8.81 28.68
C ARG A 234 30.68 9.25 29.73
N ARG A 235 30.20 8.27 30.50
CA ARG A 235 29.16 8.41 31.53
C ARG A 235 29.70 8.44 32.96
N CYS A 236 31.02 8.29 33.14
CA CYS A 236 31.66 8.11 34.45
C CYS A 236 31.07 6.90 35.23
N ASP A 237 30.94 5.78 34.52
CA ASP A 237 30.16 4.60 34.91
C ASP A 237 31.01 3.35 35.17
N ARG A 238 32.34 3.45 35.09
CA ARG A 238 33.27 2.32 35.25
C ARG A 238 34.60 2.72 35.86
N CYS A 239 35.26 1.74 36.48
CA CYS A 239 36.59 1.87 37.04
C CYS A 239 37.67 1.94 35.95
N LEU A 240 38.62 2.88 36.08
CA LEU A 240 39.79 3.00 35.20
C LEU A 240 40.73 1.79 35.31
N SER A 241 40.74 1.12 36.47
CA SER A 241 41.46 -0.14 36.72
C SER A 241 40.83 -1.37 36.08
N GLY A 242 39.64 -1.26 35.48
CA GLY A 242 38.87 -2.41 34.99
C GLY A 242 38.27 -3.28 36.10
N ALA A 243 38.39 -2.87 37.37
CA ALA A 243 37.75 -3.54 38.50
C ALA A 243 36.22 -3.56 38.37
N TYR A 244 35.61 -4.69 38.76
CA TYR A 244 34.16 -4.92 38.66
C TYR A 244 33.36 -4.23 39.78
N ASP A 245 34.02 -3.86 40.88
CA ASP A 245 33.43 -3.12 41.99
C ASP A 245 33.33 -1.63 41.64
N PHE A 246 32.23 -1.25 40.99
CA PHE A 246 31.84 0.15 40.85
C PHE A 246 30.82 0.50 41.95
N PRO A 247 31.04 1.57 42.75
CA PRO A 247 32.07 2.60 42.59
C PRO A 247 33.41 2.34 43.31
N HIS A 248 33.59 1.24 44.04
CA HIS A 248 34.75 1.02 44.91
C HIS A 248 35.88 0.19 44.25
N CYS A 249 36.49 0.80 43.23
CA CYS A 249 37.36 0.21 42.20
C CYS A 249 38.63 -0.58 42.61
N GLN A 250 38.51 -1.67 43.36
CA GLN A 250 39.63 -2.53 43.83
C GLN A 250 39.67 -3.90 43.11
N GLY A 251 40.88 -4.42 42.80
CA GLY A 251 41.01 -5.70 42.07
C GLY A 251 42.43 -6.31 42.02
N ALA A 252 42.51 -7.58 42.44
CA ALA A 252 43.68 -8.46 42.56
C ALA A 252 44.59 -8.68 41.31
N SER A 253 45.73 -8.01 41.13
CA SER A 253 46.81 -8.39 40.20
C SER A 253 48.21 -8.32 40.85
N ASN A 254 48.79 -9.50 41.12
CA ASN A 254 50.11 -9.65 41.76
C ASN A 254 51.23 -10.07 40.78
N SER A 255 51.02 -9.97 39.46
CA SER A 255 52.02 -10.32 38.44
C SER A 255 52.41 -9.07 37.65
N CYS A 256 53.36 -8.33 38.20
CA CYS A 256 53.76 -7.01 37.74
C CYS A 256 55.17 -7.02 37.14
N ASP A 257 55.37 -6.33 36.02
CA ASP A 257 56.68 -6.16 35.40
C ASP A 257 57.54 -5.20 36.24
N LEU A 258 58.62 -5.73 36.82
CA LEU A 258 59.56 -4.99 37.66
C LEU A 258 60.27 -3.84 36.93
N ALA A 259 60.25 -3.80 35.60
CA ALA A 259 60.77 -2.67 34.83
C ALA A 259 59.76 -1.50 34.80
N GLY A 260 58.48 -1.79 34.72
CA GLY A 260 57.40 -0.81 34.54
C GLY A 260 56.56 -0.49 35.77
N THR A 261 56.71 -1.21 36.88
CA THR A 261 55.98 -0.99 38.14
C THR A 261 56.78 -0.13 39.12
N PHE A 262 56.10 0.72 39.88
CA PHE A 262 56.65 1.54 40.96
C PHE A 262 56.31 0.97 42.35
N ASP A 263 55.08 0.46 42.54
CA ASP A 263 54.66 -0.26 43.75
C ASP A 263 53.67 -1.40 43.39
N SER A 264 53.65 -2.45 44.21
CA SER A 264 52.76 -3.60 44.15
C SER A 264 52.07 -3.90 45.51
N SER A 265 52.20 -3.02 46.51
CA SER A 265 51.70 -3.23 47.87
C SER A 265 50.17 -3.30 47.99
N LEU A 266 49.44 -2.68 47.06
CA LEU A 266 47.97 -2.54 47.08
C LEU A 266 47.23 -3.65 46.33
N GLY A 267 47.91 -4.73 45.93
CA GLY A 267 47.32 -5.81 45.16
C GLY A 267 46.99 -5.44 43.70
N TYR A 268 47.55 -4.36 43.16
CA TYR A 268 47.55 -4.10 41.72
C TYR A 268 48.84 -3.39 41.33
N CYS A 269 49.23 -3.55 40.07
CA CYS A 269 50.48 -3.00 39.57
C CYS A 269 50.37 -1.48 39.35
N GLN A 270 51.06 -0.67 40.16
CA GLN A 270 51.15 0.77 39.90
C GLN A 270 52.20 1.06 38.83
N CYS A 271 51.76 1.33 37.61
CA CYS A 271 52.65 1.57 36.48
C CYS A 271 53.35 2.93 36.56
N LYS A 272 54.64 2.97 36.19
CA LYS A 272 55.44 4.18 36.02
C LYS A 272 54.84 5.07 34.92
N LEU A 273 55.17 6.36 34.95
CA LEU A 273 54.49 7.44 34.22
C LEU A 273 54.16 7.13 32.74
N HIS A 274 55.09 6.58 31.98
CA HIS A 274 54.97 6.33 30.54
C HIS A 274 54.62 4.87 30.17
N VAL A 275 54.11 4.11 31.14
CA VAL A 275 53.81 2.68 31.05
C VAL A 275 52.31 2.42 31.23
N GLU A 276 51.79 1.39 30.57
CA GLU A 276 50.41 0.91 30.60
C GLU A 276 50.33 -0.63 30.61
N SER A 277 49.12 -1.18 30.44
CA SER A 277 48.68 -2.59 30.65
C SER A 277 48.51 -3.02 32.12
N PRO A 278 47.68 -4.05 32.43
CA PRO A 278 47.44 -4.54 33.78
C PRO A 278 48.65 -5.18 34.49
N MET A 279 49.75 -5.39 33.76
CA MET A 279 51.02 -5.93 34.25
C MET A 279 52.15 -4.90 34.15
N CYS A 280 51.88 -3.67 33.70
CA CYS A 280 52.87 -2.62 33.46
C CYS A 280 54.03 -3.00 32.51
N SER A 281 53.78 -3.82 31.49
CA SER A 281 54.79 -4.30 30.54
C SER A 281 54.78 -3.59 29.17
N ILE A 282 53.90 -2.62 28.95
CA ILE A 282 53.70 -1.94 27.66
C ILE A 282 53.99 -0.44 27.80
N CYS A 283 54.73 0.14 26.86
CA CYS A 283 54.91 1.59 26.79
C CYS A 283 53.67 2.26 26.18
N LYS A 284 53.26 3.41 26.75
CA LYS A 284 52.21 4.26 26.16
C LYS A 284 52.60 4.71 24.74
N PRO A 285 51.63 4.96 23.84
CA PRO A 285 51.91 5.52 22.52
C PRO A 285 52.83 6.75 22.58
N LEU A 286 53.80 6.83 21.66
CA LEU A 286 54.90 7.81 21.62
C LEU A 286 56.01 7.63 22.69
N TYR A 287 56.01 6.51 23.44
CA TYR A 287 57.09 6.12 24.36
C TYR A 287 57.60 4.70 24.05
N TRP A 288 58.87 4.43 24.35
CA TRP A 288 59.56 3.17 24.05
C TRP A 288 60.68 2.87 25.08
N ASN A 289 61.37 1.73 24.93
CA ASN A 289 62.44 1.26 25.82
C ASN A 289 62.05 1.24 27.31
N LEU A 290 61.16 0.29 27.67
CA LEU A 290 60.84 -0.02 29.05
C LEU A 290 62.11 -0.46 29.81
N ALA A 291 62.52 0.28 30.83
CA ALA A 291 63.73 0.01 31.61
C ALA A 291 63.49 0.15 33.11
N LYS A 292 64.14 -0.72 33.90
CA LYS A 292 63.95 -0.77 35.36
C LYS A 292 64.54 0.45 36.06
N GLU A 293 65.65 0.95 35.53
CA GLU A 293 66.42 2.10 35.98
C GLU A 293 65.77 3.43 35.57
N ASN A 294 64.85 3.42 34.61
CA ASN A 294 64.11 4.61 34.19
C ASN A 294 62.97 4.90 35.20
N PRO A 295 62.95 6.07 35.87
CA PRO A 295 61.90 6.41 36.82
C PRO A 295 60.51 6.52 36.17
N ASN A 296 60.45 6.90 34.88
CA ASN A 296 59.20 6.99 34.11
C ASN A 296 58.86 5.67 33.38
N GLY A 297 59.71 4.65 33.49
CA GLY A 297 59.57 3.33 32.87
C GLY A 297 59.98 3.33 31.41
N CYS A 298 59.22 4.03 30.55
CA CYS A 298 59.56 4.22 29.14
C CYS A 298 60.09 5.64 28.87
N SER A 299 60.83 5.81 27.78
CA SER A 299 61.38 7.08 27.30
C SER A 299 60.59 7.57 26.09
N GLY A 300 60.43 8.88 25.94
CA GLY A 300 59.76 9.49 24.78
C GLY A 300 60.42 10.82 24.39
N GLN A 301 60.12 11.32 23.20
CA GLN A 301 60.64 12.61 22.74
C GLN A 301 59.90 13.77 23.42
N GLY A 302 60.57 14.40 24.38
CA GLY A 302 60.09 15.63 25.00
C GLY A 302 60.27 16.83 24.06
N VAL A 303 59.15 17.43 23.63
CA VAL A 303 59.11 18.78 23.05
C VAL A 303 58.12 19.60 23.89
N SER A 304 58.52 20.83 24.22
CA SER A 304 57.79 21.75 25.11
C SER A 304 57.45 23.06 24.39
N ALA A 305 56.79 23.97 25.11
CA ALA A 305 56.45 25.36 24.74
C ALA A 305 55.20 25.61 23.86
N THR A 306 54.12 26.00 24.55
CA THR A 306 53.33 27.24 24.36
C THR A 306 53.22 27.92 22.98
N LEU A 307 51.95 28.11 22.56
CA LEU A 307 51.32 29.33 21.98
C LEU A 307 52.08 30.24 21.00
N VAL A 308 51.46 30.50 19.83
CA VAL A 308 51.09 31.86 19.33
C VAL A 308 50.23 31.74 18.04
N GLU A 309 49.39 32.74 17.75
CA GLU A 309 48.57 32.85 16.54
C GLU A 309 49.35 33.36 15.32
N GLN A 310 48.92 33.02 14.09
CA GLN A 310 48.57 33.93 12.97
C GLN A 310 48.47 33.18 11.61
N SER A 311 48.19 33.90 10.52
CA SER A 311 47.60 33.39 9.27
C SER A 311 48.52 33.59 8.03
N PRO A 312 48.12 33.22 6.78
CA PRO A 312 49.02 32.95 5.61
C PRO A 312 49.38 34.24 4.79
N PRO A 313 49.97 34.26 3.56
CA PRO A 313 50.17 33.19 2.55
C PRO A 313 51.45 33.25 1.63
N CYS A 314 51.43 32.45 0.53
CA CYS A 314 52.05 32.65 -0.81
C CYS A 314 53.49 32.19 -1.16
N VAL A 315 53.58 31.59 -2.37
CA VAL A 315 54.64 31.71 -3.44
C VAL A 315 56.01 30.97 -3.30
N VAL A 316 56.68 30.46 -4.37
CA VAL A 316 56.27 29.72 -5.61
C VAL A 316 57.51 29.22 -6.43
N VAL A 317 57.61 27.90 -6.75
CA VAL A 317 58.27 27.28 -7.96
C VAL A 317 59.82 27.49 -8.14
N PRO A 318 60.57 26.85 -9.08
CA PRO A 318 60.57 25.49 -9.70
C PRO A 318 61.69 24.61 -9.03
N PRO A 319 62.55 23.78 -9.68
CA PRO A 319 62.51 23.01 -10.95
C PRO A 319 62.96 21.51 -10.86
N GLU A 320 62.96 20.82 -12.02
CA GLU A 320 63.85 19.68 -12.40
C GLU A 320 63.72 18.34 -11.59
N TYR A 321 64.23 17.16 -12.03
CA TYR A 321 65.02 16.76 -13.21
C TYR A 321 64.48 15.50 -13.95
N ALA A 322 65.13 15.21 -15.08
CA ALA A 322 65.18 14.05 -15.98
C ALA A 322 64.82 12.61 -15.48
N SER A 323 64.36 11.67 -16.35
CA SER A 323 63.86 11.73 -17.76
C SER A 323 63.40 10.35 -18.29
N VAL A 324 62.71 10.31 -19.46
CA VAL A 324 62.40 9.15 -20.34
C VAL A 324 61.27 8.22 -19.82
N GLU A 325 60.19 7.88 -20.55
CA GLU A 325 59.52 8.38 -21.78
C GLU A 325 58.01 7.91 -21.77
N SER A 326 57.14 7.88 -22.80
CA SER A 326 57.32 7.90 -24.26
C SER A 326 56.23 8.56 -25.14
N MET A 327 56.59 8.68 -26.42
CA MET A 327 55.81 8.96 -27.65
C MET A 327 54.55 8.07 -27.91
N SER A 328 53.56 8.44 -28.76
CA SER A 328 53.21 9.74 -29.39
C SER A 328 51.86 9.79 -30.20
N TRP A 329 51.06 10.84 -29.98
CA TRP A 329 50.45 11.83 -30.94
C TRP A 329 49.64 11.51 -32.24
N GLY A 330 48.75 12.46 -32.59
CA GLY A 330 47.91 12.58 -33.82
C GLY A 330 46.51 13.17 -33.50
N THR A 331 46.19 14.48 -33.38
CA THR A 331 46.32 15.68 -34.27
C THR A 331 45.53 15.57 -35.60
N LEU A 332 44.72 16.51 -36.12
CA LEU A 332 44.47 17.98 -36.00
C LEU A 332 42.93 18.30 -36.00
N ALA A 333 42.36 19.35 -35.40
CA ALA A 333 42.30 20.81 -35.75
C ALA A 333 41.61 21.13 -37.11
N SER A 334 40.87 22.23 -37.37
CA SER A 334 40.39 23.46 -36.65
C SER A 334 39.25 24.11 -37.50
N GLY A 335 38.48 25.17 -37.15
CA GLY A 335 38.41 26.13 -36.03
C GLY A 335 37.45 27.32 -36.35
N HIS A 336 37.47 28.41 -35.55
CA HIS A 336 36.70 29.69 -35.67
C HIS A 336 35.16 29.64 -35.42
N GLY A 337 34.50 30.58 -34.69
CA GLY A 337 35.00 31.50 -33.64
C GLY A 337 34.76 33.01 -33.86
N VAL A 338 33.74 33.60 -33.20
CA VAL A 338 33.58 35.05 -32.90
C VAL A 338 32.89 35.19 -31.51
N THR A 339 33.13 36.30 -30.80
CA THR A 339 32.83 36.51 -29.34
C THR A 339 32.02 37.77 -29.05
N TYR A 340 31.28 37.83 -27.93
CA TYR A 340 31.19 39.01 -27.01
C TYR A 340 30.35 38.69 -25.75
N GLY A 341 30.73 39.22 -24.56
CA GLY A 341 29.80 39.48 -23.43
C GLY A 341 29.81 38.56 -22.18
N ASN A 342 30.58 38.95 -21.16
CA ASN A 342 30.49 38.52 -19.74
C ASN A 342 29.14 38.92 -19.09
N PHE A 343 28.60 38.47 -17.93
CA PHE A 343 28.83 37.45 -16.85
C PHE A 343 27.58 37.56 -15.90
N PRO A 344 27.36 36.78 -14.79
CA PRO A 344 27.53 35.34 -14.48
C PRO A 344 26.21 34.68 -13.91
N VAL A 345 26.33 33.48 -13.30
CA VAL A 345 25.37 32.77 -12.37
C VAL A 345 24.27 31.89 -12.99
N GLY A 346 24.04 30.65 -12.46
CA GLY A 346 22.64 30.22 -12.26
C GLY A 346 22.10 28.78 -12.42
N ALA A 347 22.87 27.73 -12.74
CA ALA A 347 22.48 26.30 -12.51
C ALA A 347 21.20 25.66 -13.18
N LYS A 348 21.09 24.33 -12.98
CA LYS A 348 19.97 23.38 -13.22
C LYS A 348 19.73 22.79 -14.63
N SER A 349 19.16 21.58 -14.62
CA SER A 349 19.06 20.59 -15.69
C SER A 349 17.62 20.13 -15.93
N TYR A 350 17.28 19.75 -17.17
CA TYR A 350 16.28 18.73 -17.57
C TYR A 350 16.72 18.24 -18.98
N VAL A 351 16.75 16.97 -19.41
CA VAL A 351 15.96 15.74 -19.16
C VAL A 351 14.64 15.68 -19.94
N ARG A 352 14.66 14.92 -21.05
CA ARG A 352 13.59 14.02 -21.50
C ARG A 352 14.25 12.65 -21.75
N ALA A 353 13.84 11.47 -21.27
CA ALA A 353 12.57 10.89 -20.78
C ALA A 353 11.94 9.91 -21.80
N ALA A 354 11.76 8.64 -21.39
CA ALA A 354 11.04 7.62 -22.14
C ALA A 354 10.36 6.59 -21.20
N ARG A 355 9.04 6.77 -21.00
CA ARG A 355 8.01 5.80 -20.54
C ARG A 355 8.22 4.98 -19.25
N MET A 356 7.24 5.11 -18.35
CA MET A 356 6.78 4.05 -17.44
C MET A 356 5.27 3.77 -17.67
N ARG A 357 4.80 2.61 -17.19
CA ARG A 357 3.39 2.34 -16.82
C ARG A 357 3.36 2.04 -15.31
N GLN A 358 2.24 2.32 -14.65
CA GLN A 358 2.16 2.39 -13.19
C GLN A 358 1.03 1.48 -12.66
N VAL A 359 1.34 0.69 -11.62
CA VAL A 359 0.40 -0.13 -10.82
C VAL A 359 0.92 -0.10 -9.37
N PRO A 360 0.07 0.06 -8.34
CA PRO A 360 0.52 0.35 -6.97
C PRO A 360 0.63 -0.89 -6.05
N GLY A 361 1.42 -0.73 -4.97
CA GLY A 361 1.25 -1.49 -3.71
C GLY A 361 2.15 -2.73 -3.52
N ALA A 362 3.38 -2.54 -3.04
CA ALA A 362 4.22 -3.62 -2.51
C ALA A 362 5.26 -3.12 -1.49
N GLU A 363 5.27 -3.72 -0.30
CA GLU A 363 6.37 -3.63 0.69
C GLU A 363 6.88 -5.06 0.99
N PRO A 364 8.20 -5.33 0.90
CA PRO A 364 8.74 -6.59 1.39
C PRO A 364 9.97 -6.47 2.31
N ALA A 365 9.82 -7.13 3.47
CA ALA A 365 10.81 -7.58 4.44
C ALA A 365 12.32 -7.60 4.06
N ILE A 366 13.12 -7.13 5.02
CA ILE A 366 14.56 -7.39 5.15
C ILE A 366 14.80 -8.90 5.29
N LYS A 367 15.59 -9.51 4.39
CA LYS A 367 16.28 -10.78 4.68
C LYS A 367 17.56 -10.48 5.46
N SER A 368 17.50 -10.56 6.79
CA SER A 368 18.67 -10.69 7.64
C SER A 368 18.76 -12.14 8.13
N HIS A 369 19.89 -12.81 7.88
CA HIS A 369 20.12 -14.19 8.35
C HIS A 369 20.45 -14.26 9.85
N SER A 370 20.11 -13.23 10.62
CA SER A 370 20.60 -12.96 11.98
C SER A 370 19.46 -12.87 13.00
N MET A 371 18.64 -13.92 13.06
CA MET A 371 17.87 -14.29 14.24
C MET A 371 18.11 -15.78 14.47
N GLU A 372 18.21 -16.21 15.72
CA GLU A 372 18.32 -17.63 16.01
C GLU A 372 17.00 -18.36 15.69
N GLU A 373 17.10 -19.47 14.95
CA GLU A 373 16.15 -20.56 15.09
C GLU A 373 16.17 -20.96 16.57
N LEU A 374 15.11 -20.65 17.32
CA LEU A 374 14.91 -21.15 18.69
C LEU A 374 14.56 -22.63 18.61
N GLY A 375 15.59 -23.43 18.32
CA GLY A 375 15.54 -24.88 18.13
C GLY A 375 15.24 -25.60 19.43
N GLY A 376 13.97 -25.56 19.85
CA GLY A 376 13.44 -26.39 20.94
C GLY A 376 13.76 -27.86 20.67
N ARG A 377 14.45 -28.49 21.60
CA ARG A 377 14.87 -29.90 21.52
C ARG A 377 13.65 -30.82 21.61
N LEU A 378 13.23 -31.37 20.47
CA LEU A 378 12.12 -32.33 20.36
C LEU A 378 12.55 -33.73 20.84
N ASP A 379 12.61 -33.95 22.15
CA ASP A 379 12.71 -35.30 22.71
C ASP A 379 11.34 -36.01 22.70
N GLN A 380 11.02 -36.58 21.52
CA GLN A 380 10.00 -37.62 21.24
C GLN A 380 8.50 -37.24 21.44
N GLY A 381 7.67 -37.23 20.39
CA GLY A 381 7.96 -37.58 18.99
C GLY A 381 6.82 -37.30 17.99
N GLU A 382 6.97 -37.88 16.79
CA GLU A 382 6.06 -37.83 15.62
C GLU A 382 5.82 -36.45 14.96
N SER A 383 6.86 -35.99 14.23
CA SER A 383 6.81 -35.19 12.98
C SER A 383 6.10 -33.82 12.95
N GLY A 384 6.74 -32.72 12.52
CA GLY A 384 8.13 -32.56 12.07
C GLY A 384 8.45 -31.09 11.78
N SER A 385 9.71 -30.67 11.97
CA SER A 385 10.10 -29.26 11.98
C SER A 385 10.58 -28.75 10.61
N ALA A 386 10.00 -27.63 10.16
CA ALA A 386 10.33 -27.00 8.89
C ALA A 386 11.35 -25.85 9.08
N SER A 387 12.54 -26.03 8.50
CA SER A 387 13.31 -24.91 7.96
C SER A 387 14.01 -25.36 6.68
N SER A 388 13.84 -24.58 5.61
CA SER A 388 14.28 -24.84 4.22
C SER A 388 13.70 -26.08 3.51
N SER A 389 12.56 -26.60 3.96
CA SER A 389 11.71 -27.52 3.20
C SER A 389 10.63 -26.76 2.42
N GLY A 390 10.20 -27.29 1.26
CA GLY A 390 9.00 -26.80 0.57
C GLY A 390 7.72 -27.00 1.40
N PRO A 391 6.57 -26.42 1.01
CA PRO A 391 5.36 -26.36 1.84
C PRO A 391 4.90 -27.74 2.30
N MET A 392 4.87 -27.91 3.62
CA MET A 392 4.39 -29.11 4.29
C MET A 392 2.85 -29.05 4.41
N SER A 393 2.17 -30.14 4.06
CA SER A 393 0.73 -30.29 4.29
C SER A 393 0.46 -31.06 5.58
N VAL A 394 -0.43 -30.54 6.42
CA VAL A 394 -0.95 -31.27 7.59
C VAL A 394 -2.07 -32.23 7.15
N PRO A 395 -2.11 -33.50 7.60
CA PRO A 395 -3.23 -34.38 7.34
C PRO A 395 -4.52 -33.87 8.02
N ARG A 396 -5.69 -33.97 7.34
CA ARG A 396 -6.99 -33.62 7.95
C ARG A 396 -7.22 -34.44 9.22
N GLY A 397 -7.09 -33.75 10.36
CA GLY A 397 -7.23 -34.26 11.73
C GLY A 397 -7.06 -33.12 12.74
N GLU A 398 -6.04 -32.28 12.54
CA GLU A 398 -5.80 -31.07 13.33
C GLU A 398 -5.60 -29.84 12.42
N ASN A 399 -6.60 -28.96 12.33
CA ASN A 399 -6.48 -27.65 11.66
C ASN A 399 -5.77 -26.63 12.59
N GLU A 400 -4.73 -27.08 13.31
CA GLU A 400 -4.03 -26.33 14.35
C GLU A 400 -2.53 -26.65 14.31
N ILE A 401 -1.73 -25.75 13.73
CA ILE A 401 -0.26 -25.87 13.71
C ILE A 401 0.25 -25.45 15.10
N ARG A 402 0.93 -26.36 15.81
CA ARG A 402 1.50 -26.10 17.15
C ARG A 402 3.02 -25.94 17.09
N ILE A 403 3.51 -24.73 17.36
CA ILE A 403 4.94 -24.39 17.31
C ILE A 403 5.45 -24.13 18.73
N MET A 404 6.38 -24.95 19.24
CA MET A 404 7.07 -24.68 20.50
C MET A 404 8.13 -23.59 20.32
N LEU A 405 8.19 -22.64 21.26
CA LEU A 405 9.03 -21.44 21.20
C LEU A 405 9.66 -21.19 22.57
N ASN A 406 10.97 -20.95 22.65
CA ASN A 406 11.68 -20.74 23.93
C ASN A 406 12.07 -19.28 24.13
N VAL A 407 11.40 -18.55 25.03
CA VAL A 407 11.69 -17.13 25.29
C VAL A 407 12.73 -17.02 26.41
N GLU A 408 14.01 -16.95 26.06
CA GLU A 408 15.11 -17.13 27.04
C GLU A 408 15.45 -15.90 27.89
N LYS A 409 14.97 -14.70 27.53
CA LYS A 409 15.46 -13.43 28.11
C LYS A 409 14.41 -12.70 28.94
N SER A 410 14.85 -12.15 30.08
CA SER A 410 14.02 -11.67 31.19
C SER A 410 13.27 -10.34 31.02
N SER A 411 13.17 -9.79 29.81
CA SER A 411 12.37 -8.60 29.53
C SER A 411 10.93 -9.00 29.18
N LEU A 412 9.93 -8.33 29.77
CA LEU A 412 8.54 -8.36 29.31
C LEU A 412 8.48 -7.70 27.93
N SER A 413 8.81 -8.50 26.92
CA SER A 413 9.11 -8.02 25.58
C SER A 413 7.83 -8.04 24.76
N LEU A 414 7.53 -6.91 24.13
CA LEU A 414 6.46 -6.83 23.14
C LEU A 414 6.97 -7.43 21.83
N PHE A 415 6.29 -8.44 21.30
CA PHE A 415 6.63 -9.13 20.06
C PHE A 415 5.57 -8.91 18.99
N ARG A 416 6.01 -8.79 17.74
CA ARG A 416 5.14 -8.98 16.56
C ARG A 416 5.39 -10.37 15.98
N ALA A 417 4.32 -11.08 15.65
CA ALA A 417 4.43 -12.33 14.91
C ALA A 417 4.40 -12.02 13.41
N ILE A 418 5.41 -12.47 12.66
CA ILE A 418 5.48 -12.34 11.20
C ILE A 418 5.37 -13.74 10.61
N LEU A 419 4.30 -13.98 9.85
CA LEU A 419 4.04 -15.26 9.19
C LEU A 419 4.31 -15.11 7.69
N ARG A 420 5.09 -16.04 7.12
CA ARG A 420 5.23 -16.18 5.67
C ARG A 420 4.29 -17.27 5.17
N TYR A 421 3.42 -16.94 4.23
CA TYR A 421 2.31 -17.80 3.81
C TYR A 421 2.03 -17.70 2.30
N SER A 422 1.25 -18.63 1.77
CA SER A 422 0.54 -18.45 0.50
C SER A 422 -0.89 -18.92 0.65
N ASN A 423 -1.83 -18.09 0.20
CA ASN A 423 -3.25 -18.44 0.11
C ASN A 423 -3.57 -18.64 -1.38
N PRO A 424 -3.57 -19.89 -1.89
CA PRO A 424 -3.88 -20.18 -3.29
C PRO A 424 -5.36 -19.99 -3.65
N GLY A 425 -6.24 -19.73 -2.67
CA GLY A 425 -7.64 -19.42 -2.89
C GLY A 425 -7.87 -18.07 -3.58
N THR A 426 -9.11 -17.83 -4.02
CA THR A 426 -9.55 -16.57 -4.63
C THR A 426 -10.04 -15.54 -3.60
N GLU A 427 -10.25 -15.94 -2.35
CA GLU A 427 -10.81 -15.14 -1.27
C GLU A 427 -9.87 -15.11 -0.06
N ALA A 428 -9.96 -14.08 0.78
CA ALA A 428 -9.10 -13.95 1.95
C ALA A 428 -9.53 -14.96 3.03
N ALA A 429 -8.59 -15.79 3.46
CA ALA A 429 -8.83 -16.75 4.54
C ALA A 429 -8.58 -16.09 5.90
N SER A 430 -9.51 -16.24 6.84
CA SER A 430 -9.31 -15.85 8.23
C SER A 430 -8.60 -16.95 9.02
N GLY A 431 -8.00 -16.56 10.14
CA GLY A 431 -7.38 -17.47 11.08
C GLY A 431 -7.03 -16.79 12.39
N HIS A 432 -6.52 -17.55 13.35
CA HIS A 432 -6.05 -17.03 14.63
C HIS A 432 -4.67 -17.58 14.96
N ILE A 433 -3.84 -16.76 15.62
CA ILE A 433 -2.65 -17.21 16.34
C ILE A 433 -2.86 -17.00 17.84
N THR A 434 -2.67 -18.07 18.60
CA THR A 434 -2.83 -18.11 20.06
C THR A 434 -1.54 -18.57 20.70
N PHE A 435 -0.89 -17.67 21.46
CA PHE A 435 0.25 -18.02 22.28
C PHE A 435 -0.23 -18.43 23.67
N TYR A 436 0.12 -19.64 24.11
CA TYR A 436 -0.09 -20.10 25.48
C TYR A 436 1.24 -20.52 26.12
N PRO A 437 1.48 -20.19 27.39
CA PRO A 437 2.68 -20.66 28.09
C PRO A 437 2.54 -22.15 28.37
N SER A 438 3.61 -22.93 28.23
CA SER A 438 3.56 -24.39 28.44
C SER A 438 3.38 -24.80 29.91
N TRP A 439 3.22 -23.83 30.81
CA TRP A 439 3.30 -23.97 32.26
C TRP A 439 2.09 -23.37 33.02
N ALA A 440 1.05 -22.87 32.33
CA ALA A 440 -0.15 -22.32 32.99
C ALA A 440 -1.46 -22.89 32.42
N ASN A 441 -2.45 -23.08 33.31
CA ASN A 441 -3.76 -23.60 32.95
C ASN A 441 -4.65 -22.54 32.27
N ALA A 442 -4.92 -22.74 30.98
CA ALA A 442 -6.08 -22.28 30.19
C ALA A 442 -6.51 -20.79 30.15
N GLY A 443 -6.05 -19.91 31.05
CA GLY A 443 -6.56 -18.54 31.20
C GLY A 443 -5.62 -17.40 30.77
N VAL A 444 -4.36 -17.71 30.41
CA VAL A 444 -3.32 -16.69 30.08
C VAL A 444 -2.90 -16.79 28.60
N ALA A 445 -3.82 -17.19 27.73
CA ALA A 445 -3.58 -17.32 26.30
C ALA A 445 -3.80 -15.99 25.58
N GLN A 446 -2.81 -15.53 24.81
CA GLN A 446 -2.92 -14.33 23.98
C GLN A 446 -3.27 -14.73 22.55
N SER A 447 -4.53 -14.52 22.16
CA SER A 447 -5.03 -14.75 20.81
C SER A 447 -5.19 -13.45 20.02
N LYS A 448 -4.85 -13.48 18.73
CA LYS A 448 -5.21 -12.43 17.75
C LYS A 448 -5.64 -13.07 16.44
N GLU A 449 -6.53 -12.38 15.73
CA GLU A 449 -6.95 -12.73 14.36
C GLU A 449 -5.84 -12.41 13.34
N ILE A 450 -5.84 -13.17 12.24
CA ILE A 450 -5.00 -12.99 11.05
C ILE A 450 -5.90 -13.06 9.82
N ILE A 451 -5.69 -12.16 8.87
CA ILE A 451 -6.33 -12.19 7.56
C ILE A 451 -5.25 -12.52 6.51
N PHE A 452 -5.39 -13.66 5.86
CA PHE A 452 -4.49 -14.15 4.82
C PHE A 452 -5.06 -13.82 3.44
N LEU A 453 -4.61 -12.72 2.84
CA LEU A 453 -5.07 -12.25 1.53
C LEU A 453 -4.72 -13.25 0.41
N PRO A 454 -5.52 -13.34 -0.68
CA PRO A 454 -5.22 -14.18 -1.83
C PRO A 454 -3.82 -13.91 -2.38
N SER A 455 -2.96 -14.94 -2.44
CA SER A 455 -1.62 -14.83 -3.01
C SER A 455 -1.10 -16.16 -3.52
N LYS A 456 -0.86 -16.22 -4.83
CA LYS A 456 -0.25 -17.37 -5.53
C LYS A 456 1.27 -17.47 -5.32
N GLU A 457 1.90 -16.41 -4.83
CA GLU A 457 3.31 -16.40 -4.42
C GLU A 457 3.42 -16.21 -2.88
N PRO A 458 4.54 -16.61 -2.24
CA PRO A 458 4.67 -16.52 -0.79
C PRO A 458 4.73 -15.06 -0.29
N ALA A 459 3.63 -14.63 0.33
CA ALA A 459 3.42 -13.32 0.95
C ALA A 459 3.77 -13.33 2.45
N PHE A 460 3.67 -12.16 3.09
CA PHE A 460 3.91 -11.96 4.52
C PHE A 460 2.69 -11.31 5.19
N VAL A 461 2.44 -11.64 6.46
CA VAL A 461 1.49 -10.94 7.32
C VAL A 461 2.10 -10.72 8.70
N THR A 462 1.91 -9.52 9.24
CA THR A 462 2.40 -9.11 10.56
C THR A 462 1.23 -8.98 11.52
N VAL A 463 1.38 -9.52 12.73
CA VAL A 463 0.33 -9.62 13.75
C VAL A 463 0.83 -9.02 15.06
N PRO A 464 0.17 -7.99 15.63
CA PRO A 464 -0.90 -7.20 15.00
C PRO A 464 -0.42 -6.42 13.75
N GLY A 465 -1.37 -6.04 12.90
CA GLY A 465 -1.12 -5.28 11.67
C GLY A 465 -0.81 -3.79 11.90
N ASN A 466 -0.77 -3.03 10.80
CA ASN A 466 -0.38 -1.62 10.80
C ASN A 466 -1.47 -0.69 11.40
N GLY A 467 -1.54 -0.61 12.72
CA GLY A 467 -2.29 0.43 13.44
C GLY A 467 -2.73 0.02 14.84
N LEU A 468 -2.37 0.84 15.85
CA LEU A 468 -2.93 0.99 17.21
C LEU A 468 -3.21 -0.24 18.11
N ALA A 469 -3.05 -1.48 17.64
CA ALA A 469 -3.30 -2.69 18.43
C ALA A 469 -2.02 -3.19 19.14
N ASP A 470 -2.16 -3.61 20.40
CA ASP A 470 -1.04 -4.02 21.25
C ASP A 470 -0.29 -5.24 20.70
N PRO A 471 1.06 -5.27 20.72
CA PRO A 471 1.84 -6.47 20.40
C PRO A 471 1.66 -7.59 21.45
N PHE A 472 2.19 -8.78 21.17
CA PHE A 472 2.15 -9.91 22.11
C PHE A 472 3.14 -9.67 23.27
N SER A 473 2.68 -9.79 24.51
CA SER A 473 3.53 -9.68 25.70
C SER A 473 3.92 -11.08 26.18
N LEU A 474 5.03 -11.60 25.67
CA LEU A 474 5.48 -12.96 26.00
C LEU A 474 6.54 -12.91 27.12
N ALA A 475 6.21 -13.53 28.25
CA ALA A 475 7.11 -13.67 29.39
C ALA A 475 8.22 -14.72 29.11
N PRO A 476 9.29 -14.78 29.93
CA PRO A 476 10.34 -15.78 29.75
C PRO A 476 9.84 -17.22 29.98
N GLY A 477 10.49 -18.18 29.32
CA GLY A 477 10.15 -19.61 29.37
C GLY A 477 9.57 -20.15 28.07
N THR A 478 9.09 -21.38 28.09
CA THR A 478 8.55 -22.05 26.90
C THR A 478 7.09 -21.67 26.66
N TRP A 479 6.81 -21.28 25.42
CA TRP A 479 5.49 -20.98 24.87
C TRP A 479 5.17 -21.95 23.75
N ILE A 480 3.89 -22.07 23.45
CA ILE A 480 3.40 -22.77 22.27
C ILE A 480 2.48 -21.82 21.50
N ALA A 481 2.75 -21.64 20.21
CA ALA A 481 1.87 -20.92 19.29
C ALA A 481 0.98 -21.92 18.56
N CYS A 482 -0.33 -21.87 18.81
CA CYS A 482 -1.34 -22.50 17.96
C CYS A 482 -1.70 -21.54 16.84
N ILE A 483 -1.51 -21.94 15.58
CA ILE A 483 -2.03 -21.22 14.41
C ILE A 483 -3.18 -22.04 13.81
N LYS A 484 -4.37 -21.45 13.70
CA LYS A 484 -5.56 -22.03 13.08
C LYS A 484 -5.93 -21.23 11.84
N ALA A 485 -5.90 -21.87 10.68
CA ALA A 485 -6.32 -21.30 9.39
C ALA A 485 -6.69 -22.44 8.44
N GLU A 486 -7.62 -22.20 7.53
CA GLU A 486 -8.02 -23.18 6.50
C GLU A 486 -7.66 -22.68 5.10
N GLY A 487 -7.26 -23.59 4.21
CA GLY A 487 -6.86 -23.26 2.84
C GLY A 487 -5.51 -22.55 2.67
N VAL A 488 -4.84 -22.15 3.77
CA VAL A 488 -3.56 -21.42 3.76
C VAL A 488 -2.37 -22.37 3.93
N LEU A 489 -1.33 -22.18 3.12
CA LEU A 489 -0.02 -22.83 3.28
C LEU A 489 0.90 -21.90 4.07
N LEU A 490 1.47 -22.38 5.18
CA LEU A 490 2.46 -21.67 5.98
C LEU A 490 3.89 -22.16 5.65
N ASP A 491 4.82 -21.23 5.49
CA ASP A 491 6.26 -21.51 5.29
C ASP A 491 7.00 -21.42 6.64
N TYR A 492 6.91 -20.27 7.31
CA TYR A 492 7.49 -20.10 8.65
C TYR A 492 6.82 -18.96 9.46
N LEU A 493 7.07 -18.99 10.77
CA LEU A 493 6.75 -17.94 11.76
C LEU A 493 8.04 -17.34 12.32
N VAL A 494 8.11 -16.01 12.43
CA VAL A 494 9.15 -15.28 13.18
C VAL A 494 8.49 -14.46 14.29
N LEU A 495 9.03 -14.54 15.50
CA LEU A 495 8.73 -13.59 16.58
C LEU A 495 9.76 -12.46 16.56
N LEU A 496 9.36 -11.24 16.18
CA LEU A 496 10.22 -10.07 16.12
C LEU A 496 10.06 -9.21 17.39
N PRO A 497 11.11 -9.04 18.22
CA PRO A 497 11.03 -8.18 19.42
C PRO A 497 10.87 -6.70 19.06
N ARG A 498 10.22 -5.95 19.96
CA ARG A 498 10.06 -4.49 19.89
C ARG A 498 11.36 -3.75 19.58
N ASP A 499 12.42 -4.10 20.29
CA ASP A 499 13.73 -3.45 20.17
C ASP A 499 14.36 -3.59 18.78
N TYR A 500 13.93 -4.59 17.99
CA TYR A 500 14.41 -4.81 16.61
C TYR A 500 13.66 -3.96 15.59
N TYR A 501 12.33 -3.81 15.71
CA TYR A 501 11.52 -3.07 14.72
C TYR A 501 11.35 -1.59 15.06
N GLU A 502 11.44 -1.19 16.33
CA GLU A 502 11.54 0.22 16.73
C GLU A 502 12.99 0.71 16.71
N ALA A 503 13.97 -0.21 16.66
CA ALA A 503 15.41 0.05 16.63
C ALA A 503 15.92 1.01 17.74
N SER A 504 15.13 1.19 18.80
CA SER A 504 15.29 2.20 19.87
C SER A 504 16.59 2.09 20.66
N SER A 505 17.28 0.96 20.52
CA SER A 505 18.59 0.70 21.14
C SER A 505 19.79 1.03 20.25
N LEU A 506 19.57 1.45 19.00
CA LEU A 506 20.63 1.96 18.13
C LEU A 506 20.94 3.43 18.43
N GLN A 507 22.23 3.77 18.36
CA GLN A 507 22.71 5.15 18.54
C GLN A 507 22.54 6.00 17.27
N LEU A 508 22.32 5.36 16.12
CA LEU A 508 21.99 5.98 14.83
C LEU A 508 20.57 5.51 14.45
N PRO A 509 19.62 6.42 14.17
CA PRO A 509 18.27 6.05 13.79
C PRO A 509 18.25 5.43 12.39
N VAL A 510 17.36 4.46 12.17
CA VAL A 510 17.06 3.91 10.86
C VAL A 510 16.00 4.81 10.21
N THR A 511 16.44 5.73 9.35
CA THR A 511 15.59 6.79 8.76
C THR A 511 14.72 6.29 7.61
N GLU A 512 15.17 5.28 6.87
CA GLU A 512 14.41 4.57 5.85
C GLU A 512 14.42 3.06 6.17
N PRO A 513 13.34 2.31 5.86
CA PRO A 513 13.37 0.86 5.94
C PRO A 513 14.50 0.30 5.08
N CYS A 514 15.24 -0.70 5.59
CA CYS A 514 16.38 -1.32 4.91
C CYS A 514 15.97 -2.22 3.71
N ALA A 515 15.30 -1.63 2.72
CA ALA A 515 14.88 -2.25 1.48
C ALA A 515 16.06 -2.43 0.49
N HIS A 516 15.81 -3.14 -0.61
CA HIS A 516 16.78 -3.39 -1.67
C HIS A 516 16.16 -3.16 -3.04
N GLU A 517 16.88 -2.46 -3.92
CA GLU A 517 16.49 -2.25 -5.32
C GLU A 517 16.50 -3.57 -6.11
N GLY A 518 15.31 -4.11 -6.40
CA GLY A 518 15.14 -5.19 -7.38
C GLY A 518 13.97 -6.15 -7.07
N PRO A 519 13.27 -6.66 -8.10
CA PRO A 519 12.23 -7.67 -7.90
C PRO A 519 12.82 -9.05 -7.59
N SER A 520 12.19 -9.74 -6.64
CA SER A 520 12.50 -11.09 -6.14
C SER A 520 13.78 -11.25 -5.28
N GLN A 521 13.59 -11.84 -4.09
CA GLN A 521 14.62 -12.29 -3.14
C GLN A 521 15.68 -11.26 -2.69
N ALA A 522 15.39 -10.53 -1.62
CA ALA A 522 16.38 -9.70 -0.92
C ALA A 522 17.66 -10.50 -0.59
N ASN A 523 18.82 -9.99 -1.00
CA ASN A 523 20.12 -10.60 -0.76
C ASN A 523 20.83 -9.87 0.41
N PRO A 524 21.20 -10.55 1.52
CA PRO A 524 21.93 -9.89 2.61
C PRO A 524 23.24 -9.22 2.16
N GLN A 525 23.84 -9.70 1.07
CA GLN A 525 25.11 -9.17 0.55
C GLN A 525 24.98 -7.78 -0.09
N THR A 526 23.82 -7.41 -0.61
CA THR A 526 23.60 -6.13 -1.32
C THR A 526 23.03 -5.02 -0.42
N ALA A 527 22.58 -5.33 0.79
CA ALA A 527 22.14 -4.34 1.77
C ALA A 527 23.27 -3.33 2.13
N SER A 528 22.88 -2.09 2.46
CA SER A 528 23.84 -1.02 2.76
C SER A 528 24.73 -1.35 3.98
N GLY A 529 25.95 -0.79 4.00
CA GLY A 529 26.87 -0.96 5.13
C GLY A 529 26.28 -0.49 6.46
N PHE A 530 25.45 0.55 6.41
CA PHE A 530 24.65 1.02 7.53
C PHE A 530 23.70 -0.08 8.04
N CYS A 531 22.80 -0.59 7.19
CA CYS A 531 21.82 -1.62 7.56
C CYS A 531 22.47 -2.89 8.15
N LYS A 532 23.60 -3.32 7.59
CA LYS A 532 24.39 -4.45 8.13
C LYS A 532 24.93 -4.15 9.53
N ASN A 533 25.54 -2.99 9.75
CA ASN A 533 26.08 -2.60 11.06
C ASN A 533 24.98 -2.36 12.11
N SER A 534 23.85 -1.80 11.71
CA SER A 534 22.65 -1.66 12.55
C SER A 534 22.09 -3.02 12.98
N ALA A 535 21.93 -3.98 12.07
CA ALA A 535 21.49 -5.33 12.39
C ALA A 535 22.47 -6.05 13.35
N ARG A 536 23.78 -6.02 13.06
CA ARG A 536 24.84 -6.54 13.93
C ARG A 536 24.74 -5.98 15.36
N SER A 537 24.47 -4.68 15.48
CA SER A 537 24.46 -3.98 16.77
C SER A 537 23.24 -4.34 17.62
N LEU A 538 22.06 -4.46 17.01
CA LEU A 538 20.85 -4.96 17.68
C LEU A 538 21.00 -6.42 18.15
N VAL A 539 21.54 -7.29 17.28
CA VAL A 539 21.79 -8.70 17.61
C VAL A 539 22.82 -8.82 18.74
N ALA A 540 23.94 -8.09 18.67
CA ALA A 540 24.96 -8.10 19.71
C ALA A 540 24.42 -7.60 21.07
N LEU A 541 23.55 -6.59 21.08
CA LEU A 541 22.88 -6.15 22.31
C LEU A 541 21.89 -7.18 22.85
N TYR A 542 21.14 -7.84 21.95
CA TYR A 542 20.15 -8.84 22.36
C TYR A 542 20.81 -10.09 22.96
N HIS A 543 21.82 -10.66 22.30
CA HIS A 543 22.54 -11.86 22.75
C HIS A 543 23.74 -11.57 23.67
N LYS A 544 23.97 -10.29 24.04
CA LYS A 544 25.12 -9.80 24.84
C LYS A 544 26.50 -10.08 24.21
N GLY A 545 26.57 -10.25 22.90
CA GLY A 545 27.77 -10.54 22.13
C GLY A 545 27.46 -11.25 20.82
N ALA A 546 28.50 -11.74 20.15
CA ALA A 546 28.34 -12.67 19.03
C ALA A 546 28.15 -14.11 19.56
N LEU A 547 27.21 -14.84 18.95
CA LEU A 547 26.93 -16.23 19.30
C LEU A 547 28.01 -17.17 18.72
N PRO A 548 28.35 -18.28 19.39
CA PRO A 548 29.27 -19.27 18.85
C PRO A 548 28.67 -19.98 17.62
N CYS A 549 29.50 -20.23 16.60
CA CYS A 549 29.07 -20.86 15.34
C CYS A 549 28.35 -22.21 15.54
N GLN A 550 28.86 -23.06 16.45
CA GLN A 550 28.33 -24.41 16.72
C GLN A 550 28.21 -25.32 15.48
N CYS A 551 29.13 -25.20 14.51
CA CYS A 551 29.14 -26.07 13.33
C CYS A 551 29.39 -27.54 13.69
N HIS A 552 28.55 -28.45 13.19
CA HIS A 552 28.64 -29.88 13.49
C HIS A 552 29.95 -30.50 12.93
N PRO A 553 30.76 -31.19 13.76
CA PRO A 553 32.12 -31.62 13.40
C PRO A 553 32.20 -32.51 12.15
N THR A 554 31.16 -33.29 11.86
CA THR A 554 31.12 -34.21 10.70
C THR A 554 30.18 -33.73 9.58
N GLY A 555 29.36 -32.70 9.84
CA GLY A 555 28.36 -32.20 8.89
C GLY A 555 28.77 -30.90 8.20
N ALA A 556 29.65 -30.13 8.84
CA ALA A 556 30.35 -29.01 8.22
C ALA A 556 31.70 -29.42 7.61
N VAL A 557 32.27 -28.53 6.80
CA VAL A 557 33.64 -28.62 6.27
C VAL A 557 34.67 -28.15 7.32
N GLY A 558 34.22 -27.42 8.34
CA GLY A 558 35.03 -27.00 9.50
C GLY A 558 34.20 -26.25 10.54
N HIS A 559 34.86 -25.78 11.61
CA HIS A 559 34.19 -25.13 12.75
C HIS A 559 33.86 -23.64 12.54
N HIS A 560 34.28 -23.06 11.41
CA HIS A 560 34.03 -21.65 11.08
C HIS A 560 32.70 -21.49 10.34
N CYS A 561 31.98 -20.43 10.70
CA CYS A 561 30.74 -19.99 10.06
C CYS A 561 30.91 -18.58 9.48
N ASN A 562 29.98 -18.17 8.61
CA ASN A 562 29.85 -16.78 8.18
C ASN A 562 29.53 -15.90 9.42
N PRO A 563 30.31 -14.84 9.72
CA PRO A 563 29.97 -13.92 10.80
C PRO A 563 28.61 -13.24 10.61
N GLU A 564 28.16 -13.06 9.36
CA GLU A 564 26.81 -12.59 9.07
C GLU A 564 25.82 -13.77 9.11
N GLY A 565 25.09 -13.88 10.22
CA GLY A 565 24.02 -14.87 10.39
C GLY A 565 24.47 -16.29 10.75
N GLY A 566 25.75 -16.52 11.00
CA GLY A 566 26.25 -17.74 11.63
C GLY A 566 26.14 -19.01 10.80
N GLN A 567 25.93 -18.92 9.48
CA GLN A 567 25.81 -20.08 8.59
C GLN A 567 27.16 -20.79 8.41
N CYS A 568 27.21 -22.06 8.80
CA CYS A 568 28.36 -22.95 8.61
C CYS A 568 28.48 -23.43 7.15
N LEU A 569 29.69 -23.76 6.72
CA LEU A 569 29.93 -24.37 5.40
C LEU A 569 29.63 -25.87 5.48
N CYS A 570 28.54 -26.32 4.85
CA CYS A 570 28.06 -27.70 4.96
C CYS A 570 28.73 -28.66 3.95
N GLN A 571 28.81 -29.93 4.32
CA GLN A 571 29.19 -31.01 3.41
C GLN A 571 28.13 -31.19 2.30
N PRO A 572 28.47 -31.80 1.14
CA PRO A 572 27.50 -32.07 0.07
C PRO A 572 26.29 -32.87 0.58
N GLY A 573 25.08 -32.37 0.34
CA GLY A 573 23.85 -32.99 0.83
C GLY A 573 23.53 -32.74 2.31
N VAL A 574 24.17 -31.78 2.97
CA VAL A 574 23.89 -31.33 4.36
C VAL A 574 23.42 -29.87 4.37
N ILE A 575 22.48 -29.52 5.26
CA ILE A 575 21.86 -28.17 5.37
C ILE A 575 21.67 -27.72 6.84
N GLY A 576 21.11 -26.52 7.01
CA GLY A 576 20.82 -25.86 8.29
C GLY A 576 21.98 -24.98 8.78
N ARG A 577 21.71 -24.05 9.70
CA ARG A 577 22.72 -23.07 10.16
C ARG A 577 24.00 -23.74 10.67
N GLN A 578 23.85 -24.85 11.39
CA GLN A 578 24.93 -25.63 12.01
C GLN A 578 25.40 -26.84 11.18
N CYS A 579 24.81 -27.09 10.00
CA CYS A 579 25.06 -28.28 9.18
C CYS A 579 24.79 -29.61 9.91
N THR A 580 23.64 -29.72 10.58
CA THR A 580 23.27 -30.82 11.49
C THR A 580 22.31 -31.86 10.89
N ARG A 581 21.87 -31.68 9.64
CA ARG A 581 20.77 -32.46 9.02
C ARG A 581 20.92 -32.54 7.50
N CYS A 582 20.37 -33.60 6.90
CA CYS A 582 20.50 -33.82 5.47
C CYS A 582 19.64 -32.85 4.65
N GLN A 583 20.09 -32.55 3.43
CA GLN A 583 19.34 -31.77 2.45
C GLN A 583 18.03 -32.49 2.10
N THR A 584 16.94 -31.74 1.92
CA THR A 584 15.65 -32.23 1.43
C THR A 584 15.84 -33.17 0.21
N GLY A 585 15.51 -34.45 0.36
CA GLY A 585 15.77 -35.50 -0.65
C GLY A 585 17.01 -36.36 -0.41
N TYR A 586 17.70 -36.20 0.73
CA TYR A 586 18.84 -37.00 1.18
C TYR A 586 18.61 -37.52 2.61
N TYR A 587 19.30 -38.61 3.00
CA TYR A 587 19.15 -39.26 4.30
C TYR A 587 20.47 -39.85 4.85
N GLY A 588 20.52 -40.14 6.15
CA GLY A 588 21.62 -40.86 6.79
C GLY A 588 22.76 -39.95 7.27
N PHE A 589 22.40 -38.86 7.95
CA PHE A 589 23.37 -37.93 8.56
C PHE A 589 24.37 -38.67 9.47
N PRO A 590 25.69 -38.36 9.42
CA PRO A 590 26.33 -37.26 8.69
C PRO A 590 26.66 -37.54 7.22
N HIS A 591 26.55 -38.79 6.75
CA HIS A 591 26.94 -39.18 5.39
C HIS A 591 25.71 -39.28 4.46
N CYS A 592 25.10 -38.12 4.22
CA CYS A 592 23.83 -37.98 3.51
C CYS A 592 23.85 -38.56 2.09
N LYS A 593 22.98 -39.55 1.84
CA LYS A 593 22.79 -40.24 0.56
C LYS A 593 21.52 -39.77 -0.14
N PRO A 594 21.49 -39.66 -1.48
CA PRO A 594 20.28 -39.29 -2.21
C PRO A 594 19.19 -40.36 -2.09
N CYS A 595 17.93 -39.93 -2.01
CA CYS A 595 16.78 -40.82 -1.81
C CYS A 595 16.20 -41.33 -3.12
N ASN A 596 16.08 -42.65 -3.26
CA ASN A 596 15.53 -43.31 -4.44
C ASN A 596 13.99 -43.41 -4.39
N CYS A 597 13.31 -42.26 -4.34
CA CYS A 597 11.86 -42.16 -4.07
C CYS A 597 11.02 -41.53 -5.21
N GLY A 598 11.64 -41.27 -6.36
CA GLY A 598 10.98 -40.63 -7.50
C GLY A 598 10.73 -39.15 -7.22
N ARG A 599 9.45 -38.72 -7.27
CA ARG A 599 9.03 -37.34 -6.93
C ARG A 599 8.76 -37.12 -5.43
N ARG A 600 8.91 -38.15 -4.58
CA ARG A 600 8.58 -38.12 -3.14
C ARG A 600 9.81 -37.86 -2.27
N LEU A 601 9.56 -37.38 -1.04
CA LEU A 601 10.58 -37.25 0.00
C LEU A 601 10.83 -38.58 0.73
N CYS A 602 11.77 -38.54 1.67
CA CYS A 602 12.28 -39.67 2.43
C CYS A 602 12.52 -39.27 3.89
N GLU A 603 12.50 -40.25 4.78
CA GLU A 603 12.77 -40.09 6.20
C GLU A 603 14.28 -39.84 6.42
N GLU A 604 14.64 -38.67 6.97
CA GLU A 604 16.04 -38.17 7.03
C GLU A 604 17.03 -39.13 7.71
N MET A 605 16.54 -40.03 8.59
CA MET A 605 17.36 -41.04 9.27
C MET A 605 17.47 -42.37 8.53
N THR A 606 16.38 -42.86 7.92
CA THR A 606 16.30 -44.24 7.40
C THR A 606 16.36 -44.34 5.87
N GLY A 607 16.06 -43.25 5.15
CA GLY A 607 15.92 -43.23 3.69
C GLY A 607 14.64 -43.88 3.16
N LYS A 608 13.78 -44.38 4.05
CA LYS A 608 12.46 -44.91 3.71
C LYS A 608 11.64 -43.81 3.07
N CYS A 609 11.09 -44.07 1.87
CA CYS A 609 10.28 -43.09 1.17
C CYS A 609 9.05 -42.72 2.00
N LEU A 610 8.88 -41.43 2.25
CA LEU A 610 7.69 -40.90 2.89
C LEU A 610 6.55 -41.01 1.88
N CYS A 611 5.59 -41.88 2.19
CA CYS A 611 4.33 -41.94 1.46
C CYS A 611 3.42 -40.85 2.03
N PRO A 612 3.03 -39.85 1.22
CA PRO A 612 2.12 -38.81 1.67
C PRO A 612 0.77 -39.39 2.14
N PRO A 613 -0.01 -38.68 2.97
CA PRO A 613 -1.23 -39.22 3.55
C PRO A 613 -2.24 -39.69 2.49
N ARG A 614 -2.91 -40.81 2.78
CA ARG A 614 -3.92 -41.47 1.92
C ARG A 614 -3.41 -41.90 0.54
N THR A 615 -2.18 -42.44 0.45
CA THR A 615 -1.59 -42.93 -0.81
C THR A 615 -1.16 -44.40 -0.77
N VAL A 616 -1.50 -45.14 -1.83
CA VAL A 616 -1.34 -46.61 -1.90
C VAL A 616 0.13 -47.01 -1.98
N ARG A 617 0.60 -47.75 -0.96
CA ARG A 617 1.96 -48.30 -0.88
C ARG A 617 2.20 -49.41 -1.92
N PRO A 618 3.41 -49.58 -2.47
CA PRO A 618 4.68 -48.93 -2.09
C PRO A 618 5.05 -47.68 -2.90
N GLN A 619 4.44 -47.46 -4.07
CA GLN A 619 4.81 -46.34 -4.95
C GLN A 619 4.14 -45.02 -4.56
N CYS A 620 2.97 -45.05 -3.89
CA CYS A 620 2.39 -43.87 -3.25
C CYS A 620 2.13 -42.69 -4.21
N GLU A 621 1.84 -43.03 -5.47
CA GLU A 621 1.49 -42.13 -6.58
C GLU A 621 -0.01 -42.19 -6.91
N VAL A 622 -0.78 -43.02 -6.20
CA VAL A 622 -2.21 -43.24 -6.39
C VAL A 622 -2.94 -43.06 -5.07
N CYS A 623 -4.03 -42.31 -5.08
CA CYS A 623 -4.89 -42.09 -3.92
C CYS A 623 -5.56 -43.39 -3.45
N GLU A 624 -5.59 -43.60 -2.13
CA GLU A 624 -6.39 -44.64 -1.47
C GLU A 624 -7.89 -44.42 -1.71
N THR A 625 -8.68 -45.48 -1.55
CA THR A 625 -10.15 -45.39 -1.60
C THR A 625 -10.66 -44.33 -0.63
N HIS A 626 -11.59 -43.48 -1.09
CA HIS A 626 -12.10 -42.30 -0.36
C HIS A 626 -11.07 -41.15 -0.20
N SER A 627 -10.15 -41.01 -1.16
CA SER A 627 -9.30 -39.83 -1.31
C SER A 627 -9.06 -39.44 -2.77
N PHE A 628 -8.73 -38.16 -3.00
CA PHE A 628 -8.67 -37.50 -4.31
C PHE A 628 -7.53 -36.47 -4.39
N SER A 629 -7.29 -35.90 -5.59
CA SER A 629 -6.30 -34.85 -5.86
C SER A 629 -4.90 -35.22 -5.38
N PHE A 630 -4.21 -36.09 -6.13
CA PHE A 630 -2.85 -36.51 -5.78
C PHE A 630 -1.83 -35.38 -5.96
N HIS A 631 -1.20 -34.98 -4.85
CA HIS A 631 -0.06 -34.09 -4.85
C HIS A 631 1.23 -34.83 -4.38
N PRO A 632 2.34 -34.80 -5.13
CA PRO A 632 3.55 -35.59 -4.80
C PRO A 632 4.19 -35.35 -3.43
N LEU A 633 3.93 -34.19 -2.81
CA LEU A 633 4.39 -33.84 -1.46
C LEU A 633 3.28 -33.89 -0.41
N ALA A 634 2.01 -33.72 -0.79
CA ALA A 634 0.89 -33.56 0.16
C ALA A 634 -0.08 -34.75 0.22
N GLY A 635 0.02 -35.68 -0.74
CA GLY A 635 -0.81 -36.88 -0.79
C GLY A 635 -2.16 -36.60 -1.38
N CYS A 636 -3.17 -37.29 -0.86
CA CYS A 636 -4.53 -37.19 -1.35
C CYS A 636 -5.47 -36.68 -0.26
N GLU A 637 -6.27 -35.69 -0.62
CA GLU A 637 -7.30 -35.17 0.28
C GLU A 637 -8.35 -36.24 0.56
N GLY A 638 -8.78 -36.35 1.80
CA GLY A 638 -9.92 -37.19 2.15
C GLY A 638 -11.20 -36.69 1.49
N CYS A 639 -11.91 -37.59 0.78
CA CYS A 639 -13.25 -37.31 0.25
C CYS A 639 -14.15 -36.77 1.37
N ASN A 640 -14.12 -37.43 2.54
CA ASN A 640 -14.83 -37.07 3.77
C ASN A 640 -16.35 -36.83 3.55
N CYS A 641 -16.95 -37.55 2.61
CA CYS A 641 -18.37 -37.39 2.28
C CYS A 641 -19.28 -37.63 3.49
N SER A 642 -20.16 -36.68 3.79
CA SER A 642 -21.12 -36.79 4.88
C SER A 642 -22.14 -37.89 4.60
N ARG A 643 -22.20 -38.88 5.49
CA ARG A 643 -23.11 -40.04 5.38
C ARG A 643 -24.58 -39.64 5.33
N SER A 644 -24.93 -38.54 6.01
CA SER A 644 -26.31 -38.04 6.03
C SER A 644 -26.67 -37.31 4.74
N GLY A 645 -25.70 -36.70 4.05
CA GLY A 645 -25.93 -35.88 2.86
C GLY A 645 -25.60 -36.52 1.50
N THR A 646 -24.95 -37.69 1.48
CA THR A 646 -24.70 -38.46 0.25
C THR A 646 -25.89 -39.34 -0.16
N ALA A 647 -26.08 -39.54 -1.46
CA ALA A 647 -27.22 -40.31 -1.98
C ALA A 647 -27.15 -41.80 -1.62
N ALA A 648 -28.25 -42.34 -1.08
CA ALA A 648 -28.33 -43.74 -0.66
C ALA A 648 -28.24 -44.68 -1.89
N GLY A 649 -27.35 -45.67 -1.81
CA GLY A 649 -26.99 -46.57 -2.92
C GLY A 649 -25.48 -46.63 -3.17
N ALA A 650 -24.76 -45.56 -2.86
CA ALA A 650 -23.31 -45.60 -2.73
C ALA A 650 -22.93 -46.25 -1.38
N ALA A 651 -22.65 -47.57 -1.39
CA ALA A 651 -22.15 -48.30 -0.21
C ALA A 651 -20.73 -47.85 0.22
N THR A 652 -20.08 -47.05 -0.62
CA THR A 652 -18.76 -46.48 -0.47
C THR A 652 -18.83 -44.96 -0.57
N PRO A 653 -18.22 -44.17 0.35
CA PRO A 653 -18.12 -42.71 0.23
C PRO A 653 -17.06 -42.32 -0.82
N GLU A 654 -17.32 -42.70 -2.07
CA GLU A 654 -16.50 -42.34 -3.23
C GLU A 654 -16.88 -40.94 -3.74
N CYS A 655 -15.87 -40.10 -3.86
CA CYS A 655 -15.93 -38.80 -4.50
C CYS A 655 -15.16 -38.84 -5.84
N ASP A 656 -15.33 -37.80 -6.66
CA ASP A 656 -14.52 -37.63 -7.86
C ASP A 656 -13.00 -37.69 -7.54
N ARG A 657 -12.21 -38.41 -8.34
CA ARG A 657 -10.80 -38.71 -7.99
C ARG A 657 -9.85 -37.51 -8.20
N ASP A 658 -10.25 -36.55 -9.02
CA ASP A 658 -9.43 -35.38 -9.35
C ASP A 658 -9.88 -34.15 -8.55
N HIS A 659 -11.20 -33.92 -8.45
CA HIS A 659 -11.79 -32.72 -7.85
C HIS A 659 -12.48 -32.96 -6.49
N GLY A 660 -12.65 -34.22 -6.08
CA GLY A 660 -13.10 -34.57 -4.75
C GLY A 660 -14.58 -34.40 -4.45
N GLN A 661 -15.40 -34.09 -5.45
CA GLN A 661 -16.84 -33.85 -5.27
C GLN A 661 -17.57 -35.14 -4.90
N CYS A 662 -18.23 -35.14 -3.74
CA CYS A 662 -19.11 -36.21 -3.29
C CYS A 662 -20.49 -36.16 -3.99
N ARG A 663 -21.17 -37.31 -4.10
CA ARG A 663 -22.50 -37.41 -4.73
C ARG A 663 -23.63 -37.05 -3.77
N CYS A 664 -24.00 -35.77 -3.73
CA CYS A 664 -24.96 -35.23 -2.78
C CYS A 664 -26.41 -35.64 -3.09
N LYS A 665 -27.24 -35.71 -2.05
CA LYS A 665 -28.71 -35.72 -2.18
C LYS A 665 -29.21 -34.37 -2.75
N PRO A 666 -30.41 -34.32 -3.35
CA PRO A 666 -31.07 -33.06 -3.67
C PRO A 666 -31.13 -32.13 -2.44
N ARG A 667 -31.00 -30.81 -2.66
CA ARG A 667 -30.96 -29.75 -1.63
C ARG A 667 -29.70 -29.73 -0.74
N ILE A 668 -28.73 -30.61 -0.98
CA ILE A 668 -27.45 -30.66 -0.25
C ILE A 668 -26.32 -30.33 -1.24
N THR A 669 -25.34 -29.55 -0.80
CA THR A 669 -24.25 -29.00 -1.60
C THR A 669 -22.89 -29.12 -0.89
N GLY A 670 -21.86 -28.55 -1.50
CA GLY A 670 -20.50 -28.55 -0.98
C GLY A 670 -19.74 -29.81 -1.38
N ARG A 671 -18.40 -29.74 -1.32
CA ARG A 671 -17.53 -30.83 -1.77
C ARG A 671 -17.78 -32.13 -0.99
N GLN A 672 -18.13 -32.02 0.29
CA GLN A 672 -18.37 -33.15 1.20
C GLN A 672 -19.85 -33.50 1.37
N CYS A 673 -20.79 -32.79 0.75
CA CYS A 673 -22.25 -32.94 0.97
C CYS A 673 -22.68 -32.74 2.44
N ASP A 674 -22.03 -31.79 3.11
CA ASP A 674 -22.17 -31.41 4.51
C ASP A 674 -22.92 -30.08 4.71
N LEU A 675 -23.18 -29.35 3.62
CA LEU A 675 -23.85 -28.05 3.61
C LEU A 675 -25.22 -28.16 2.92
N CYS A 676 -26.20 -27.40 3.39
CA CYS A 676 -27.44 -27.22 2.64
C CYS A 676 -27.20 -26.33 1.41
N ALA A 677 -27.88 -26.63 0.30
CA ALA A 677 -27.83 -25.81 -0.90
C ALA A 677 -28.40 -24.41 -0.63
N SER A 678 -27.99 -23.41 -1.41
CA SER A 678 -28.61 -22.08 -1.37
C SER A 678 -30.13 -22.20 -1.51
N GLY A 679 -30.85 -21.65 -0.54
CA GLY A 679 -32.30 -21.79 -0.40
C GLY A 679 -32.72 -22.79 0.67
N PHE A 680 -31.80 -23.42 1.41
CA PHE A 680 -32.09 -24.44 2.42
C PHE A 680 -31.18 -24.31 3.66
N TYR A 681 -31.69 -24.71 4.83
CA TYR A 681 -31.00 -24.68 6.13
C TYR A 681 -31.32 -25.92 6.99
N HIS A 682 -30.66 -26.06 8.14
CA HIS A 682 -30.83 -27.19 9.07
C HIS A 682 -30.38 -28.53 8.46
N PHE A 683 -29.05 -28.67 8.29
CA PHE A 683 -28.43 -29.95 7.90
C PHE A 683 -28.69 -31.01 8.97
N PRO A 684 -29.04 -32.27 8.64
CA PRO A 684 -29.00 -32.91 7.31
C PRO A 684 -30.31 -32.87 6.52
N GLU A 685 -31.35 -32.23 7.05
CA GLU A 685 -32.71 -32.28 6.49
C GLU A 685 -32.90 -31.25 5.38
N CYS A 686 -32.18 -30.13 5.46
CA CYS A 686 -32.13 -29.07 4.46
C CYS A 686 -33.54 -28.61 4.04
N LEU A 687 -34.23 -28.07 5.04
CA LEU A 687 -35.54 -27.45 4.95
C LEU A 687 -35.41 -26.12 4.18
N PRO A 688 -36.40 -25.73 3.34
CA PRO A 688 -36.30 -24.49 2.56
C PRO A 688 -36.26 -23.26 3.46
N CYS A 689 -35.38 -22.30 3.14
CA CYS A 689 -35.33 -20.98 3.76
C CYS A 689 -36.68 -20.26 3.54
N HIS A 690 -37.50 -20.14 4.59
CA HIS A 690 -38.73 -19.34 4.57
C HIS A 690 -38.45 -17.84 4.78
N CYS A 691 -37.46 -17.31 4.06
CA CYS A 691 -37.10 -15.90 4.10
C CYS A 691 -38.24 -15.02 3.57
N ASN A 692 -38.47 -13.88 4.24
CA ASN A 692 -39.30 -12.84 3.65
C ASN A 692 -38.62 -12.31 2.39
N ARG A 693 -39.32 -12.43 1.25
CA ARG A 693 -38.83 -11.97 -0.06
C ARG A 693 -38.63 -10.46 -0.07
N ASP A 694 -39.41 -9.74 0.74
CA ASP A 694 -39.49 -8.29 0.71
C ASP A 694 -38.43 -7.58 1.58
N GLY A 695 -37.45 -8.29 2.12
CA GLY A 695 -36.45 -7.70 3.03
C GLY A 695 -35.09 -8.42 3.11
N THR A 696 -34.92 -9.55 2.43
CA THR A 696 -33.69 -10.36 2.51
C THR A 696 -33.41 -11.04 1.17
N LYS A 697 -32.13 -11.35 0.87
CA LYS A 697 -31.77 -11.95 -0.42
C LYS A 697 -32.54 -13.27 -0.62
N PRO A 698 -33.42 -13.39 -1.64
CA PRO A 698 -34.38 -14.49 -1.68
C PRO A 698 -33.69 -15.85 -1.80
N GLY A 699 -34.05 -16.78 -0.90
CA GLY A 699 -33.41 -18.08 -0.82
C GLY A 699 -31.96 -18.04 -0.33
N VAL A 700 -31.58 -17.07 0.50
CA VAL A 700 -30.27 -17.05 1.18
C VAL A 700 -30.47 -16.79 2.68
N CYS A 701 -30.45 -17.86 3.46
CA CYS A 701 -30.44 -17.83 4.92
C CYS A 701 -29.18 -18.49 5.48
N ASP A 702 -28.88 -18.20 6.75
CA ASP A 702 -27.81 -18.83 7.51
C ASP A 702 -28.00 -20.37 7.55
N PRO A 703 -26.99 -21.18 7.16
CA PRO A 703 -27.16 -22.62 6.99
C PRO A 703 -27.54 -23.40 8.25
N GLN A 704 -27.26 -22.87 9.45
CA GLN A 704 -27.50 -23.56 10.72
C GLN A 704 -28.78 -23.09 11.41
N THR A 705 -28.97 -21.77 11.53
CA THR A 705 -30.08 -21.14 12.25
C THR A 705 -31.31 -20.89 11.39
N GLY A 706 -31.15 -20.77 10.07
CA GLY A 706 -32.20 -20.32 9.15
C GLY A 706 -32.46 -18.82 9.17
N ALA A 707 -31.69 -18.03 9.93
CA ALA A 707 -31.83 -16.57 9.96
C ALA A 707 -31.41 -15.96 8.62
N CYS A 708 -32.25 -15.10 8.03
CA CYS A 708 -31.99 -14.51 6.71
C CYS A 708 -31.08 -13.28 6.82
N LEU A 709 -30.07 -13.17 5.94
CA LEU A 709 -29.00 -12.18 6.10
C LEU A 709 -29.39 -10.78 5.61
N CYS A 710 -29.34 -9.81 6.52
CA CYS A 710 -29.68 -8.41 6.27
C CYS A 710 -28.47 -7.57 5.78
N LYS A 711 -28.11 -7.72 4.50
CA LYS A 711 -27.80 -6.53 3.69
C LYS A 711 -28.98 -6.39 2.74
N PHE A 712 -29.67 -5.26 2.75
CA PHE A 712 -30.89 -5.12 1.98
C PHE A 712 -30.58 -4.98 0.47
N VAL A 713 -30.55 -6.13 -0.20
CA VAL A 713 -30.19 -6.36 -1.60
C VAL A 713 -31.21 -7.34 -2.19
N ASP A 714 -32.42 -6.85 -2.43
CA ASP A 714 -33.42 -7.58 -3.20
C ASP A 714 -33.24 -7.24 -4.69
N MET A 715 -32.59 -8.14 -5.42
CA MET A 715 -32.37 -7.98 -6.86
C MET A 715 -33.52 -8.56 -7.71
N MET A 716 -34.59 -9.10 -7.11
CA MET A 716 -35.78 -9.53 -7.85
C MET A 716 -36.87 -8.47 -7.81
N GLY A 717 -37.69 -8.37 -8.86
CA GLY A 717 -38.79 -7.39 -8.93
C GLY A 717 -38.38 -5.97 -9.35
N TRP A 718 -37.09 -5.67 -9.46
CA TRP A 718 -36.60 -4.49 -10.19
C TRP A 718 -37.05 -4.55 -11.66
N ARG A 719 -37.81 -3.55 -12.11
CA ARG A 719 -38.25 -3.40 -13.50
C ARG A 719 -37.50 -2.26 -14.20
N LEU A 720 -37.50 -2.22 -15.53
CA LEU A 720 -36.93 -1.13 -16.31
C LEU A 720 -38.06 -0.41 -17.04
N GLU A 721 -38.32 0.84 -16.69
CA GLU A 721 -39.47 1.62 -17.15
C GLU A 721 -38.98 2.79 -18.02
N THR A 722 -39.56 3.00 -19.21
CA THR A 722 -39.20 4.14 -20.09
C THR A 722 -39.70 5.48 -19.52
N GLY A 723 -39.19 6.60 -20.05
CA GLY A 723 -39.74 7.93 -19.74
C GLY A 723 -41.24 8.10 -20.04
N ASP A 724 -41.78 7.30 -20.95
CA ASP A 724 -43.21 7.27 -21.30
C ASP A 724 -44.05 6.34 -20.40
N GLY A 725 -43.43 5.70 -19.39
CA GLY A 725 -44.10 4.77 -18.47
C GLY A 725 -44.31 3.36 -19.04
N VAL A 726 -43.51 2.94 -20.02
CA VAL A 726 -43.60 1.59 -20.62
C VAL A 726 -42.58 0.65 -19.96
N ASP A 727 -43.04 -0.46 -19.40
CA ASP A 727 -42.17 -1.52 -18.88
C ASP A 727 -41.44 -2.28 -20.00
N ILE A 728 -40.11 -2.31 -19.92
CA ILE A 728 -39.22 -3.10 -20.77
C ILE A 728 -39.06 -4.50 -20.13
N PRO A 729 -39.16 -5.60 -20.90
CA PRO A 729 -38.94 -6.95 -20.38
C PRO A 729 -37.54 -7.13 -19.78
N VAL A 730 -37.50 -7.56 -18.52
CA VAL A 730 -36.27 -7.80 -17.76
C VAL A 730 -36.18 -9.24 -17.26
N SER A 731 -34.97 -9.78 -17.24
CA SER A 731 -34.68 -11.14 -16.77
C SER A 731 -33.70 -11.11 -15.59
N PHE A 732 -33.99 -11.89 -14.54
CA PHE A 732 -33.06 -12.07 -13.44
C PHE A 732 -32.05 -13.17 -13.79
N ASN A 733 -30.76 -12.84 -13.80
CA ASN A 733 -29.69 -13.82 -13.89
C ASN A 733 -29.24 -14.23 -12.47
N PRO A 734 -29.59 -15.45 -12.00
CA PRO A 734 -29.22 -15.89 -10.65
C PRO A 734 -27.72 -16.15 -10.48
N GLY A 735 -26.98 -16.43 -11.57
CA GLY A 735 -25.54 -16.71 -11.50
C GLY A 735 -24.69 -15.48 -11.21
N SER A 736 -25.11 -14.31 -11.70
CA SER A 736 -24.49 -13.00 -11.41
C SER A 736 -25.28 -12.14 -10.42
N SER A 737 -26.43 -12.63 -9.94
CA SER A 737 -27.34 -11.91 -9.03
C SER A 737 -27.75 -10.53 -9.59
N SER A 738 -28.04 -10.46 -10.89
CA SER A 738 -28.23 -9.22 -11.66
C SER A 738 -29.50 -9.24 -12.51
N MET A 739 -30.22 -8.13 -12.60
CA MET A 739 -31.24 -7.94 -13.64
C MET A 739 -30.59 -7.62 -14.98
N VAL A 740 -31.19 -8.10 -16.06
CA VAL A 740 -30.72 -7.98 -17.44
C VAL A 740 -31.90 -7.59 -18.33
N ALA A 741 -31.85 -6.39 -18.90
CA ALA A 741 -32.79 -5.93 -19.92
C ALA A 741 -32.15 -6.10 -21.29
N ASP A 742 -32.83 -6.76 -22.22
CA ASP A 742 -32.41 -6.74 -23.63
C ASP A 742 -33.15 -5.62 -24.36
N LEU A 743 -32.41 -4.85 -25.15
CA LEU A 743 -32.87 -3.60 -25.76
C LEU A 743 -32.81 -3.64 -27.30
N GLN A 744 -32.34 -4.75 -27.90
CA GLN A 744 -32.14 -4.86 -29.34
C GLN A 744 -33.43 -4.67 -30.19
N GLU A 745 -34.61 -4.78 -29.58
CA GLU A 745 -35.92 -4.59 -30.24
C GLU A 745 -36.59 -3.25 -29.91
N LEU A 746 -35.95 -2.35 -29.14
CA LEU A 746 -36.56 -1.07 -28.77
C LEU A 746 -36.52 -0.04 -29.90
N PRO A 747 -37.57 0.80 -30.06
CA PRO A 747 -37.54 1.92 -30.98
C PRO A 747 -36.45 2.94 -30.61
N SER A 748 -35.75 3.46 -31.62
CA SER A 748 -34.75 4.54 -31.47
C SER A 748 -35.32 5.89 -31.00
N THR A 749 -36.60 5.94 -30.64
CA THR A 749 -37.25 7.08 -29.96
C THR A 749 -37.13 7.01 -28.44
N VAL A 750 -36.73 5.86 -27.87
CA VAL A 750 -36.58 5.68 -26.41
C VAL A 750 -35.25 6.27 -25.93
N HIS A 751 -35.28 7.54 -25.53
CA HIS A 751 -34.09 8.28 -25.04
C HIS A 751 -33.88 8.18 -23.52
N SER A 752 -34.80 7.54 -22.80
CA SER A 752 -34.72 7.37 -21.34
C SER A 752 -35.38 6.08 -20.88
N ALA A 753 -34.72 5.39 -19.95
CA ALA A 753 -35.28 4.31 -19.17
C ALA A 753 -34.59 4.22 -17.80
N SER A 754 -35.36 3.96 -16.75
CA SER A 754 -34.90 3.91 -15.37
C SER A 754 -35.30 2.60 -14.71
N TRP A 755 -34.37 2.03 -13.95
CA TRP A 755 -34.63 0.89 -13.10
C TRP A 755 -35.47 1.34 -11.92
N VAL A 756 -36.68 0.80 -11.79
CA VAL A 756 -37.62 1.13 -10.71
C VAL A 756 -37.63 0.01 -9.68
N ALA A 757 -37.52 0.38 -8.42
CA ALA A 757 -37.32 -0.57 -7.34
C ALA A 757 -38.56 -1.42 -7.02
N PRO A 758 -38.38 -2.65 -6.52
CA PRO A 758 -39.44 -3.44 -5.92
C PRO A 758 -39.88 -2.84 -4.57
N SER A 759 -41.07 -3.23 -4.12
CA SER A 759 -41.72 -2.77 -2.87
C SER A 759 -40.88 -2.93 -1.61
N SER A 760 -39.87 -3.81 -1.64
CA SER A 760 -38.91 -4.06 -0.59
C SER A 760 -38.00 -2.86 -0.29
N TYR A 761 -37.68 -2.02 -1.29
CA TYR A 761 -36.94 -0.75 -1.10
C TYR A 761 -37.82 0.37 -0.54
N LEU A 762 -39.15 0.19 -0.48
CA LEU A 762 -40.13 1.23 -0.15
C LEU A 762 -40.54 1.16 1.33
N GLY A 763 -41.50 2.01 1.74
CA GLY A 763 -41.99 2.09 3.11
C GLY A 763 -41.16 3.02 3.99
N ASP A 764 -41.11 2.75 5.30
CA ASP A 764 -40.24 3.48 6.21
C ASP A 764 -38.78 3.01 6.02
N LYS A 765 -37.89 3.98 5.79
CA LYS A 765 -36.46 3.84 5.57
C LYS A 765 -35.65 4.91 6.33
N VAL A 766 -36.20 5.51 7.40
CA VAL A 766 -35.48 6.50 8.23
C VAL A 766 -34.17 5.94 8.80
N SER A 767 -34.13 4.64 9.10
CA SER A 767 -32.94 3.88 9.49
C SER A 767 -31.76 3.98 8.51
N SER A 768 -31.99 4.38 7.25
CA SER A 768 -30.95 4.56 6.23
C SER A 768 -30.26 5.92 6.24
N TYR A 769 -30.75 6.89 7.02
CA TYR A 769 -30.22 8.26 7.05
C TYR A 769 -28.74 8.29 7.48
N GLY A 770 -27.88 8.88 6.65
CA GLY A 770 -26.42 8.88 6.80
C GLY A 770 -25.71 7.61 6.31
N GLY A 771 -26.44 6.54 5.95
CA GLY A 771 -25.92 5.35 5.27
C GLY A 771 -25.70 5.57 3.77
N TYR A 772 -25.27 4.53 3.05
CA TYR A 772 -25.08 4.58 1.59
C TYR A 772 -26.12 3.78 0.81
N LEU A 773 -26.60 4.36 -0.29
CA LEU A 773 -27.21 3.63 -1.39
C LEU A 773 -26.12 3.31 -2.42
N THR A 774 -25.90 2.02 -2.65
CA THR A 774 -24.89 1.47 -3.57
C THR A 774 -25.57 0.73 -4.72
N TYR A 775 -25.04 0.82 -5.93
CA TYR A 775 -25.51 0.06 -7.08
C TYR A 775 -24.42 -0.15 -8.14
N GLN A 776 -24.60 -1.14 -9.01
CA GLN A 776 -23.70 -1.40 -10.13
C GLN A 776 -24.49 -1.51 -11.43
N ILE A 777 -24.05 -0.81 -12.47
CA ILE A 777 -24.71 -0.78 -13.79
C ILE A 777 -23.69 -1.02 -14.88
N LYS A 778 -24.08 -1.73 -15.94
CA LYS A 778 -23.31 -1.81 -17.19
C LYS A 778 -24.23 -1.74 -18.40
N SER A 779 -23.81 -0.95 -19.38
CA SER A 779 -24.36 -0.91 -20.74
C SER A 779 -23.48 -1.74 -21.68
N PHE A 780 -24.08 -2.69 -22.37
CA PHE A 780 -23.45 -3.54 -23.38
C PHE A 780 -23.91 -3.09 -24.78
N GLY A 781 -22.97 -3.05 -25.72
CA GLY A 781 -23.16 -2.68 -27.12
C GLY A 781 -21.81 -2.61 -27.81
N LEU A 782 -21.75 -2.02 -29.01
CA LEU A 782 -20.49 -1.76 -29.71
C LEU A 782 -19.93 -0.37 -29.28
N PRO A 783 -18.72 -0.27 -28.70
CA PRO A 783 -18.22 1.00 -28.15
C PRO A 783 -17.94 2.14 -29.14
N GLY A 784 -18.07 1.89 -30.45
CA GLY A 784 -18.03 2.95 -31.48
C GLY A 784 -19.39 3.59 -31.75
N ASP A 785 -20.49 2.89 -31.44
CA ASP A 785 -21.85 3.27 -31.84
C ASP A 785 -22.67 3.81 -30.65
N MET A 786 -22.22 3.55 -29.41
CA MET A 786 -22.86 4.02 -28.18
C MET A 786 -22.54 5.49 -27.87
N VAL A 787 -23.44 6.40 -28.23
CA VAL A 787 -23.37 7.85 -27.93
C VAL A 787 -24.08 8.14 -26.61
N LEU A 788 -23.52 8.99 -25.75
CA LEU A 788 -24.13 9.34 -24.46
C LEU A 788 -25.43 10.16 -24.66
N LEU A 789 -26.50 9.72 -24.01
CA LEU A 789 -27.80 10.40 -23.96
C LEU A 789 -27.79 11.57 -22.97
N GLU A 790 -28.72 12.51 -23.12
CA GLU A 790 -28.85 13.71 -22.28
C GLU A 790 -28.79 13.41 -20.77
N LYS A 791 -28.30 14.37 -19.96
CA LYS A 791 -28.15 14.16 -18.52
C LYS A 791 -29.52 14.19 -17.84
N MET A 792 -29.90 13.03 -17.32
CA MET A 792 -31.05 12.79 -16.45
C MET A 792 -30.54 12.35 -15.08
N PRO A 793 -31.29 12.59 -13.98
CA PRO A 793 -30.92 12.19 -12.64
C PRO A 793 -30.55 10.72 -12.51
N ASP A 794 -29.44 10.44 -11.81
CA ASP A 794 -28.90 9.09 -11.66
C ASP A 794 -29.63 8.31 -10.55
N VAL A 795 -30.15 9.01 -9.54
CA VAL A 795 -31.05 8.49 -8.50
C VAL A 795 -32.21 9.46 -8.27
N GLN A 796 -33.43 8.92 -8.16
CA GLN A 796 -34.60 9.64 -7.66
C GLN A 796 -35.25 8.88 -6.50
N LEU A 797 -35.61 9.59 -5.45
CA LEU A 797 -36.38 9.13 -4.30
C LEU A 797 -37.68 9.93 -4.23
N THR A 798 -38.83 9.27 -4.16
CA THR A 798 -40.14 9.93 -4.06
C THR A 798 -40.87 9.40 -2.84
N GLY A 799 -41.43 10.28 -2.02
CA GLY A 799 -42.14 9.92 -0.80
C GLY A 799 -42.96 11.10 -0.26
N GLN A 800 -44.13 10.80 0.31
CA GLN A 800 -45.09 11.80 0.83
C GLN A 800 -45.40 12.96 -0.15
N ARG A 801 -45.57 12.64 -1.45
CA ARG A 801 -45.77 13.62 -2.54
C ARG A 801 -44.59 14.55 -2.85
N MET A 802 -43.44 14.38 -2.20
CA MET A 802 -42.19 15.05 -2.53
C MET A 802 -41.32 14.12 -3.39
N SER A 803 -40.54 14.69 -4.31
CA SER A 803 -39.55 13.93 -5.10
C SER A 803 -38.22 14.65 -5.03
N VAL A 804 -37.17 13.91 -4.66
CA VAL A 804 -35.81 14.41 -4.56
C VAL A 804 -34.88 13.60 -5.45
N ILE A 805 -33.93 14.28 -6.08
CA ILE A 805 -33.03 13.74 -7.09
C ILE A 805 -31.57 13.94 -6.67
N TYR A 806 -30.73 13.02 -7.11
CA TYR A 806 -29.27 13.11 -7.05
C TYR A 806 -28.71 12.92 -8.47
N GLU A 807 -27.80 13.81 -8.84
CA GLU A 807 -27.14 13.84 -10.13
C GLU A 807 -25.64 13.71 -9.92
N GLU A 808 -25.02 12.70 -10.51
CA GLU A 808 -23.59 12.44 -10.43
C GLU A 808 -22.87 13.20 -11.55
N LEU A 809 -21.76 13.87 -11.21
CA LEU A 809 -20.93 14.66 -12.12
C LEU A 809 -20.24 13.79 -13.19
N ASN A 810 -20.02 12.51 -12.88
CA ASN A 810 -19.33 11.54 -13.73
C ASN A 810 -20.31 10.54 -14.36
N ASN A 811 -20.47 10.60 -15.69
CA ASN A 811 -21.22 9.57 -16.42
C ASN A 811 -20.42 8.26 -16.54
N PRO A 812 -21.09 7.08 -16.64
CA PRO A 812 -20.44 5.80 -16.90
C PRO A 812 -19.67 5.79 -18.23
N ARG A 813 -18.82 4.78 -18.43
CA ARG A 813 -18.14 4.53 -19.72
C ARG A 813 -18.77 3.33 -20.42
N PRO A 814 -18.92 3.34 -21.76
CA PRO A 814 -19.50 2.22 -22.50
C PRO A 814 -18.73 0.91 -22.26
N ASP A 815 -19.46 -0.22 -22.23
CA ASP A 815 -18.97 -1.57 -21.93
C ASP A 815 -18.19 -1.75 -20.60
N ARG A 816 -18.16 -0.74 -19.71
CA ARG A 816 -17.56 -0.87 -18.37
C ARG A 816 -18.62 -1.03 -17.29
N LEU A 817 -18.26 -1.79 -16.24
CA LEU A 817 -19.02 -1.81 -15.00
C LEU A 817 -18.84 -0.46 -14.30
N TYR A 818 -19.95 0.22 -14.04
CA TYR A 818 -20.03 1.44 -13.28
C TYR A 818 -20.52 1.14 -11.85
N HIS A 819 -19.99 1.86 -10.87
CA HIS A 819 -20.28 1.68 -9.45
C HIS A 819 -20.83 3.00 -8.88
N GLY A 820 -22.15 3.09 -8.75
CA GLY A 820 -22.80 4.23 -8.11
C GLY A 820 -22.80 4.09 -6.59
N ARG A 821 -22.52 5.18 -5.88
CA ARG A 821 -22.58 5.25 -4.42
C ARG A 821 -22.92 6.67 -3.96
N VAL A 822 -24.16 6.86 -3.50
CA VAL A 822 -24.62 8.12 -2.88
C VAL A 822 -24.83 7.91 -1.38
N GLN A 823 -24.52 8.92 -0.57
CA GLN A 823 -24.83 8.91 0.86
C GLN A 823 -26.21 9.55 1.09
N VAL A 824 -27.04 8.93 1.94
CA VAL A 824 -28.42 9.37 2.20
C VAL A 824 -28.41 10.53 3.20
N VAL A 825 -27.99 11.71 2.74
CA VAL A 825 -27.93 12.98 3.49
C VAL A 825 -28.38 14.13 2.61
N GLU A 826 -29.01 15.15 3.20
CA GLU A 826 -29.72 16.23 2.51
C GLU A 826 -28.85 17.03 1.54
N GLN A 827 -27.56 17.20 1.86
CA GLN A 827 -26.56 17.89 1.03
C GLN A 827 -26.36 17.28 -0.37
N ASN A 828 -26.69 15.99 -0.57
CA ASN A 828 -26.59 15.32 -1.87
C ASN A 828 -27.85 15.48 -2.73
N PHE A 829 -28.99 15.86 -2.16
CA PHE A 829 -30.29 15.79 -2.84
C PHE A 829 -30.87 17.17 -3.17
N ARG A 830 -31.60 17.22 -4.29
CA ARG A 830 -32.31 18.41 -4.80
C ARG A 830 -33.77 18.11 -5.06
N HIS A 831 -34.64 19.10 -4.93
CA HIS A 831 -36.07 18.97 -5.28
C HIS A 831 -36.25 18.76 -6.78
N ALA A 832 -36.91 17.67 -7.19
CA ALA A 832 -37.01 17.25 -8.60
C ALA A 832 -37.74 18.24 -9.52
N SER A 833 -38.59 19.11 -8.95
CA SER A 833 -39.39 20.10 -9.69
C SER A 833 -38.78 21.51 -9.74
N SER A 834 -37.72 21.77 -8.97
CA SER A 834 -37.18 23.13 -8.77
C SER A 834 -35.65 23.20 -8.65
N SER A 835 -34.96 22.06 -8.55
CA SER A 835 -33.52 21.92 -8.26
C SER A 835 -33.02 22.60 -6.97
N ALA A 836 -33.94 23.06 -6.13
CA ALA A 836 -33.67 23.66 -4.84
C ALA A 836 -32.97 22.67 -3.89
N PRO A 837 -32.12 23.13 -2.95
CA PRO A 837 -31.53 22.25 -1.95
C PRO A 837 -32.62 21.64 -1.06
N VAL A 838 -32.44 20.37 -0.69
CA VAL A 838 -33.31 19.65 0.24
C VAL A 838 -32.82 19.90 1.68
N THR A 839 -33.75 20.03 2.62
CA THR A 839 -33.44 20.12 4.06
C THR A 839 -33.50 18.74 4.74
N ARG A 840 -32.91 18.61 5.93
CA ARG A 840 -32.94 17.36 6.72
C ARG A 840 -34.38 16.89 6.97
N GLU A 841 -35.27 17.81 7.34
CA GLU A 841 -36.68 17.49 7.64
C GLU A 841 -37.42 16.97 6.40
N GLU A 842 -37.18 17.58 5.23
CA GLU A 842 -37.75 17.12 3.95
C GLU A 842 -37.23 15.75 3.55
N LEU A 843 -35.92 15.48 3.65
CA LEU A 843 -35.36 14.17 3.35
C LEU A 843 -35.89 13.08 4.31
N MET A 844 -35.98 13.38 5.61
CA MET A 844 -36.57 12.47 6.60
C MET A 844 -38.07 12.24 6.36
N THR A 845 -38.79 13.24 5.84
CA THR A 845 -40.19 13.10 5.40
C THR A 845 -40.31 12.15 4.20
N VAL A 846 -39.41 12.25 3.22
CA VAL A 846 -39.34 11.30 2.08
C VAL A 846 -38.99 9.88 2.55
N LEU A 847 -38.02 9.73 3.46
CA LEU A 847 -37.57 8.42 3.95
C LEU A 847 -38.56 7.72 4.88
N SER A 848 -39.32 8.46 5.70
CA SER A 848 -40.35 7.87 6.60
C SER A 848 -41.52 7.24 5.86
N ARG A 849 -41.73 7.60 4.59
CA ARG A 849 -42.63 6.89 3.69
C ARG A 849 -42.16 7.04 2.25
N LEU A 850 -41.17 6.24 1.90
CA LEU A 850 -40.61 6.14 0.56
C LEU A 850 -41.62 5.38 -0.34
N GLU A 851 -42.10 6.05 -1.39
CA GLU A 851 -43.18 5.61 -2.30
C GLU A 851 -42.66 5.19 -3.68
N ASP A 852 -41.52 5.71 -4.13
CA ASP A 852 -40.80 5.24 -5.34
C ASP A 852 -39.28 5.45 -5.20
N VAL A 853 -38.48 4.58 -5.82
CA VAL A 853 -37.02 4.65 -5.91
C VAL A 853 -36.61 4.26 -7.33
N ARG A 854 -35.92 5.18 -8.01
CA ARG A 854 -35.46 4.99 -9.40
C ARG A 854 -33.96 5.19 -9.52
N LEU A 855 -33.31 4.31 -10.26
CA LEU A 855 -31.91 4.42 -10.67
C LEU A 855 -31.87 4.57 -12.19
N ARG A 856 -31.10 5.51 -12.74
CA ARG A 856 -31.00 5.66 -14.20
C ARG A 856 -30.46 4.38 -14.84
N GLY A 857 -31.17 3.84 -15.81
CA GLY A 857 -30.77 2.62 -16.53
C GLY A 857 -30.07 2.92 -17.84
N LEU A 858 -30.71 3.73 -18.69
CA LEU A 858 -30.23 4.03 -20.04
C LEU A 858 -29.31 5.26 -20.04
N PHE A 859 -28.06 5.05 -20.46
CA PHE A 859 -27.04 6.08 -20.58
C PHE A 859 -26.59 6.34 -22.03
N PHE A 860 -26.76 5.39 -22.94
CA PHE A 860 -26.27 5.52 -24.33
C PHE A 860 -27.29 5.07 -25.37
N THR A 861 -27.25 5.69 -26.55
CA THR A 861 -27.85 5.18 -27.80
C THR A 861 -27.24 3.81 -28.15
N GLU A 862 -27.90 3.03 -29.02
CA GLU A 862 -27.40 1.73 -29.49
C GLU A 862 -26.96 0.74 -28.39
N THR A 863 -27.42 0.97 -27.14
CA THR A 863 -27.22 0.03 -26.04
C THR A 863 -28.04 -1.20 -26.35
N GLN A 864 -27.39 -2.33 -26.59
CA GLN A 864 -28.05 -3.60 -26.92
C GLN A 864 -28.61 -4.28 -25.68
N ARG A 865 -27.97 -4.11 -24.52
CA ARG A 865 -28.37 -4.76 -23.26
C ARG A 865 -27.92 -3.95 -22.05
N LEU A 866 -28.79 -3.79 -21.06
CA LEU A 866 -28.46 -3.20 -19.76
C LEU A 866 -28.42 -4.26 -18.67
N THR A 867 -27.54 -4.09 -17.68
CA THR A 867 -27.55 -4.89 -16.46
C THR A 867 -27.47 -4.03 -15.21
N LEU A 868 -28.27 -4.37 -14.20
CA LEU A 868 -28.25 -3.81 -12.84
C LEU A 868 -27.89 -4.91 -11.85
N SER A 869 -26.95 -4.65 -10.95
CA SER A 869 -26.50 -5.63 -9.94
C SER A 869 -26.07 -4.98 -8.63
N GLY A 870 -26.15 -5.76 -7.55
CA GLY A 870 -25.60 -5.38 -6.25
C GLY A 870 -26.22 -4.13 -5.61
N VAL A 871 -27.46 -3.78 -5.98
CA VAL A 871 -28.16 -2.62 -5.39
C VAL A 871 -28.39 -2.86 -3.90
N GLY A 872 -27.80 -2.03 -3.05
CA GLY A 872 -27.91 -2.17 -1.62
C GLY A 872 -28.07 -0.83 -0.93
N LEU A 873 -29.15 -0.71 -0.14
CA LEU A 873 -29.33 0.35 0.84
C LEU A 873 -28.74 -0.13 2.18
N GLU A 874 -27.99 0.74 2.86
CA GLU A 874 -27.53 0.51 4.22
C GLU A 874 -28.54 1.09 5.21
N GLU A 875 -28.90 0.31 6.24
CA GLU A 875 -29.85 0.68 7.29
C GLU A 875 -29.23 0.37 8.67
N ALA A 876 -29.53 1.22 9.65
CA ALA A 876 -29.15 0.98 11.04
C ALA A 876 -30.04 -0.10 11.70
N SER A 877 -29.43 -0.92 12.56
CA SER A 877 -30.14 -1.92 13.37
C SER A 877 -29.41 -2.11 14.70
N ASP A 878 -30.19 -2.37 15.74
CA ASP A 878 -29.79 -2.76 17.10
C ASP A 878 -28.95 -4.05 17.18
N THR A 879 -29.10 -4.93 16.19
CA THR A 879 -28.49 -6.27 16.11
C THR A 879 -27.46 -6.40 14.97
N GLY A 880 -27.18 -5.30 14.25
CA GLY A 880 -26.27 -5.28 13.11
C GLY A 880 -24.77 -5.34 13.49
N SER A 881 -23.98 -6.09 12.72
CA SER A 881 -22.52 -6.17 12.84
C SER A 881 -21.75 -5.07 12.11
N GLY A 882 -22.42 -3.95 11.80
CA GLY A 882 -21.89 -2.85 11.00
C GLY A 882 -21.03 -1.84 11.78
N ARG A 883 -20.63 -0.77 11.11
CA ARG A 883 -20.11 0.43 11.81
C ARG A 883 -21.27 1.09 12.57
N ARG A 884 -20.98 1.69 13.73
CA ARG A 884 -21.98 2.44 14.49
C ARG A 884 -22.57 3.57 13.63
N ALA A 885 -23.89 3.59 13.48
CA ALA A 885 -24.58 4.71 12.85
C ALA A 885 -24.45 5.95 13.76
N HIS A 886 -23.85 7.02 13.23
CA HIS A 886 -23.66 8.29 13.96
C HIS A 886 -24.71 9.36 13.61
N HIS A 887 -25.54 9.12 12.58
CA HIS A 887 -26.52 10.08 12.06
C HIS A 887 -27.98 9.67 12.28
N VAL A 888 -28.22 8.41 12.66
CA VAL A 888 -29.54 7.90 13.06
C VAL A 888 -29.73 8.17 14.55
N GLU A 889 -30.82 8.85 14.88
CA GLU A 889 -31.20 9.15 16.26
C GLU A 889 -32.22 8.10 16.76
N MET A 890 -32.12 7.73 18.03
CA MET A 890 -33.12 6.92 18.73
C MET A 890 -33.84 7.79 19.74
N CYS A 891 -35.05 8.22 19.42
CA CYS A 891 -35.84 9.18 20.18
C CYS A 891 -36.74 8.49 21.23
N ALA A 892 -36.88 9.10 22.40
CA ALA A 892 -37.84 8.68 23.43
C ALA A 892 -39.20 9.35 23.16
N CYS A 893 -40.11 8.63 22.52
CA CYS A 893 -41.34 9.21 21.97
C CYS A 893 -42.43 9.51 23.02
N PRO A 894 -43.25 10.56 22.79
CA PRO A 894 -44.50 10.75 23.54
C PRO A 894 -45.46 9.56 23.35
N PRO A 895 -46.43 9.33 24.25
CA PRO A 895 -47.33 8.16 24.21
C PRO A 895 -48.09 7.97 22.88
N ASP A 896 -48.38 9.07 22.19
CA ASP A 896 -49.11 9.08 20.94
C ASP A 896 -48.23 8.84 19.70
N TYR A 897 -46.92 8.54 19.86
CA TYR A 897 -45.96 8.36 18.76
C TYR A 897 -45.00 7.18 19.00
N THR A 898 -44.55 6.55 17.91
CA THR A 898 -43.61 5.42 17.89
C THR A 898 -42.67 5.47 16.67
N GLY A 899 -41.71 4.54 16.59
CA GLY A 899 -40.64 4.53 15.59
C GLY A 899 -39.38 5.26 16.07
N ASP A 900 -38.22 4.94 15.47
CA ASP A 900 -36.91 5.38 15.96
C ASP A 900 -36.74 6.91 16.04
N SER A 901 -37.43 7.66 15.19
CA SER A 901 -37.50 9.13 15.20
C SER A 901 -38.92 9.66 15.48
N CYS A 902 -39.76 8.86 16.15
CA CYS A 902 -41.15 9.17 16.53
C CYS A 902 -42.09 9.49 15.36
N GLN A 903 -41.81 8.94 14.18
CA GLN A 903 -42.51 9.22 12.92
C GLN A 903 -43.90 8.56 12.80
N VAL A 904 -44.24 7.58 13.64
CA VAL A 904 -45.50 6.81 13.56
C VAL A 904 -46.47 7.25 14.65
N GLY A 905 -47.47 8.07 14.30
CA GLY A 905 -48.54 8.49 15.22
C GLY A 905 -49.57 7.37 15.50
N ASN A 906 -49.88 7.14 16.77
CA ASN A 906 -50.83 6.12 17.26
C ASN A 906 -52.32 6.51 17.13
N SER A 907 -52.63 7.73 16.68
CA SER A 907 -54.00 8.24 16.57
C SER A 907 -54.69 7.78 15.28
N PRO A 908 -55.84 7.08 15.34
CA PRO A 908 -56.69 6.92 14.17
C PRO A 908 -57.30 8.27 13.79
N ILE A 909 -57.19 8.63 12.51
CA ILE A 909 -57.81 9.85 11.96
C ILE A 909 -59.34 9.65 11.93
N PRO A 910 -60.15 10.61 12.43
CA PRO A 910 -61.61 10.56 12.37
C PRO A 910 -62.19 10.92 11.00
#